data_AF-A0A662RZA2-F1
#
_entry.id   AF-A0A662RZA2-F1
#
_cell.length_a   1.000
_cell.length_b   1.000
_cell.length_c   1.000
_cell.angle_alpha   90.00
_cell.angle_beta   90.00
_cell.angle_gamma   90.00
#
_symmetry.space_group_name_H-M   'P 1'
#
loop_
_entity.id
_entity.type
_entity.pdbx_description
1 polymer ?
#
loop_
_entity_poly.entity_id
_entity_poly.type
_entity_poly.pdbx_seq_one_letter_code
_entity_poly.pdbx_strand_id
1 'polypeptide(L)'
;MPEMARMTRLTLVSTLLLTLLLIQAPLRAERNFVQSADLDPAPWTRLSLAGSPRGARVRPSGPGKAPLEADADRSSLPSHGVEVPAPEPNARISLYFMGPPTEDRLRLAKMAEIVETTWLPPEVRSELLEGGVRLMMYDWIFAAYEWDSAAYRPEHFLVSFEGPYGRALAYDYGSEELRRERVRVLLDSMSEGGYTAVFFDWFPVACSEDWASEVPGYVDAFRERHPNLTLWEALREFLIELRAGAAERGIDLVIVSNQAYRCGPEPLEYVDWDISEAYFSDVVDGSTELFPWDVNSWESPARYVPELVIPPYEEARVSNPRLGLFHLSYALPGRASREAAFYSFAGARVFGHDGMASSPSEAGGEIPPEYLPNLYWLGCWRGSSFGGEWALGVYDAGVVAVGQAPARVPEDLVGRPAYDLYEGEIVELPETLDFGEGPWGRVFLLLPGRLASVRCSSWELEVPVYSVVTPAALGAIALAGGCEVRVTAVDPRRAVGLWPEWREPRTEVTILANDIDWNLTGAGLADLIRRTGAEVRRAPLNWSGLRSAILESKVLIVLGGPESPVLGGILSPLTSALGGPGVFDLAPGRVLIWLWGEDRFATREYALERVDIVREIVMDALSPVPRCHGIAGLAYAPPAGSGG
;
A
#
# COMPACT_ATOMS: atom_id res chain seq x y z
N MET A 1 60.74 -34.76 -11.81
CA MET A 1 61.92 -35.45 -11.23
C MET A 1 62.61 -34.49 -10.27
N PRO A 2 63.02 -34.91 -9.06
CA PRO A 2 62.29 -35.77 -8.12
C PRO A 2 62.21 -35.15 -6.69
N GLU A 3 61.23 -35.67 -5.94
CA GLU A 3 61.29 -36.08 -4.52
C GLU A 3 62.09 -35.26 -3.50
N MET A 4 61.38 -34.82 -2.44
CA MET A 4 61.79 -35.21 -1.08
C MET A 4 60.58 -35.23 -0.12
N ALA A 5 60.41 -36.39 0.50
CA ALA A 5 59.42 -36.73 1.51
C ALA A 5 59.92 -36.44 2.95
N ARG A 6 58.98 -36.26 3.89
CA ARG A 6 58.97 -36.62 5.35
C ARG A 6 58.05 -35.64 6.09
N MET A 7 57.16 -36.00 7.03
CA MET A 7 56.98 -37.13 7.94
C MET A 7 55.46 -37.18 8.32
N THR A 8 54.74 -38.30 8.23
CA THR A 8 54.57 -39.39 9.25
C THR A 8 53.71 -38.97 10.46
N ARG A 9 52.37 -39.22 10.44
CA ARG A 9 51.58 -40.35 11.00
C ARG A 9 51.10 -40.16 12.45
N LEU A 10 49.79 -40.36 12.68
CA LEU A 10 49.10 -41.17 13.72
C LEU A 10 47.58 -40.86 13.63
N THR A 11 46.56 -41.74 13.65
CA THR A 11 46.39 -43.20 13.55
C THR A 11 44.91 -43.52 13.24
N LEU A 12 44.71 -44.63 12.51
CA LEU A 12 43.53 -45.47 12.21
C LEU A 12 42.36 -45.48 13.23
N VAL A 13 41.08 -45.45 12.82
CA VAL A 13 40.24 -46.48 12.17
C VAL A 13 39.87 -47.67 13.08
N SER A 14 38.58 -47.83 13.38
CA SER A 14 37.77 -49.05 13.17
C SER A 14 36.55 -49.10 14.08
N THR A 15 35.34 -49.31 13.51
CA THR A 15 34.39 -50.42 13.78
C THR A 15 33.20 -50.21 12.83
N LEU A 16 33.23 -50.76 11.60
CA LEU A 16 32.56 -52.00 11.16
C LEU A 16 31.06 -52.08 11.58
N LEU A 17 30.10 -51.87 10.68
CA LEU A 17 29.53 -52.79 9.67
C LEU A 17 28.44 -53.74 10.21
N LEU A 18 27.36 -53.84 9.40
CA LEU A 18 26.21 -54.76 9.42
C LEU A 18 25.14 -54.44 10.48
N THR A 19 23.87 -54.18 10.12
CA THR A 19 23.05 -55.05 9.27
C THR A 19 21.74 -54.34 8.83
N LEU A 20 21.51 -54.27 7.51
CA LEU A 20 20.23 -54.51 6.80
C LEU A 20 18.99 -53.68 7.18
N LEU A 21 18.53 -52.77 6.31
CA LEU A 21 17.42 -52.94 5.32
C LEU A 21 16.39 -51.83 5.68
N LEU A 22 15.87 -50.95 4.83
CA LEU A 22 15.70 -50.91 3.38
C LEU A 22 15.25 -49.49 2.98
N ILE A 23 15.71 -49.06 1.79
CA ILE A 23 14.96 -48.32 0.75
C ILE A 23 14.71 -46.82 1.00
N GLN A 24 15.04 -45.86 0.12
CA GLN A 24 15.67 -45.84 -1.21
C GLN A 24 16.13 -44.39 -1.49
N ALA A 25 17.34 -44.23 -2.04
CA ALA A 25 17.85 -43.03 -2.71
C ALA A 25 17.18 -42.87 -4.12
N PRO A 26 17.43 -41.85 -4.98
CA PRO A 26 18.75 -41.25 -5.35
C PRO A 26 18.77 -39.70 -5.45
N LEU A 27 19.86 -39.01 -5.08
CA LEU A 27 21.01 -38.60 -5.93
C LEU A 27 20.67 -37.79 -7.19
N ARG A 28 20.95 -36.47 -7.17
CA ARG A 28 21.91 -35.72 -8.03
C ARG A 28 21.46 -34.27 -8.26
N ALA A 29 22.25 -33.31 -7.77
CA ALA A 29 22.40 -31.99 -8.38
C ALA A 29 23.70 -31.33 -7.89
N GLU A 30 24.82 -31.66 -8.53
CA GLU A 30 25.94 -30.73 -8.67
C GLU A 30 25.96 -30.34 -10.16
N ARG A 31 25.73 -29.06 -10.48
CA ARG A 31 26.32 -28.39 -11.65
C ARG A 31 26.04 -26.88 -11.68
N ASN A 32 27.15 -26.17 -11.91
CA ASN A 32 27.29 -24.90 -12.64
C ASN A 32 26.93 -23.60 -11.90
N PHE A 33 27.85 -23.19 -11.03
CA PHE A 33 28.15 -21.79 -10.79
C PHE A 33 28.87 -21.23 -12.02
N VAL A 34 28.24 -20.32 -12.75
CA VAL A 34 28.91 -19.46 -13.74
C VAL A 34 29.23 -18.16 -13.01
N GLN A 35 30.53 -17.87 -12.86
CA GLN A 35 31.02 -16.53 -12.55
C GLN A 35 30.54 -15.59 -13.68
N SER A 36 29.76 -14.58 -13.32
CA SER A 36 29.46 -13.46 -14.22
C SER A 36 30.77 -12.81 -14.63
N ALA A 37 31.12 -12.99 -15.90
CA ALA A 37 32.18 -12.26 -16.56
C ALA A 37 31.77 -10.78 -16.69
N ASP A 38 32.77 -9.91 -16.61
CA ASP A 38 32.70 -8.48 -16.90
C ASP A 38 31.85 -8.21 -18.15
N LEU A 39 30.62 -7.74 -17.95
CA LEU A 39 29.81 -7.12 -18.99
C LEU A 39 29.82 -5.62 -18.74
N ASP A 40 30.41 -4.90 -19.70
CA ASP A 40 30.37 -3.44 -19.82
C ASP A 40 28.93 -2.93 -19.63
N PRO A 41 28.68 -1.86 -18.85
CA PRO A 41 27.36 -1.24 -18.78
C PRO A 41 27.05 -0.60 -20.14
N ALA A 42 26.27 -1.30 -20.96
CA ALA A 42 25.79 -0.79 -22.25
C ALA A 42 24.83 0.41 -22.03
N PRO A 43 24.85 1.42 -22.91
CA PRO A 43 24.11 2.65 -22.73
C PRO A 43 22.60 2.44 -22.93
N TRP A 44 21.84 2.73 -21.87
CA TRP A 44 20.39 2.86 -21.85
C TRP A 44 19.89 3.69 -23.04
N THR A 45 19.23 3.05 -24.01
CA THR A 45 18.56 3.73 -25.11
C THR A 45 17.15 3.16 -25.29
N ARG A 46 16.17 3.94 -24.82
CA ARG A 46 14.76 4.07 -25.23
C ARG A 46 14.08 2.86 -25.90
N LEU A 47 13.10 2.28 -25.20
CA LEU A 47 11.88 1.78 -25.83
C LEU A 47 10.73 2.67 -25.35
N SER A 48 10.32 3.61 -26.20
CA SER A 48 9.11 4.40 -25.98
C SER A 48 7.89 3.48 -26.03
N LEU A 49 6.98 3.65 -25.08
CA LEU A 49 5.59 3.20 -25.14
C LEU A 49 4.96 3.57 -26.51
N ALA A 50 4.96 2.63 -27.44
CA ALA A 50 4.32 2.76 -28.74
C ALA A 50 2.99 2.00 -28.70
N GLY A 51 1.98 2.62 -28.09
CA GLY A 51 0.64 2.04 -27.97
C GLY A 51 -0.44 3.08 -27.68
N SER A 52 -0.37 4.27 -28.28
CA SER A 52 -1.51 5.20 -28.32
C SER A 52 -1.95 5.39 -29.78
N PRO A 53 -3.19 5.05 -30.17
CA PRO A 53 -3.64 5.22 -31.53
C PRO A 53 -3.99 6.69 -31.76
N ARG A 54 -3.08 7.50 -32.33
CA ARG A 54 -3.45 8.81 -32.89
C ARG A 54 -2.81 9.10 -34.23
N GLY A 55 -3.68 9.54 -35.14
CA GLY A 55 -3.35 9.96 -36.49
C GLY A 55 -2.35 11.10 -36.57
N ALA A 56 -1.63 11.09 -37.70
CA ALA A 56 -0.93 12.17 -38.37
C ALA A 56 -0.58 13.43 -37.55
N ARG A 57 0.67 13.52 -37.06
CA ARG A 57 1.32 14.78 -36.70
C ARG A 57 1.96 15.43 -37.93
N VAL A 58 1.66 16.72 -38.13
CA VAL A 58 2.49 17.66 -38.89
C VAL A 58 3.50 18.28 -37.91
N ARG A 59 4.80 18.25 -38.25
CA ARG A 59 5.88 18.93 -37.52
C ARG A 59 5.90 20.44 -37.82
N PRO A 60 6.36 21.25 -36.87
CA PRO A 60 7.44 22.19 -37.21
C PRO A 60 8.61 22.11 -36.23
N SER A 61 9.79 22.33 -36.80
CA SER A 61 11.11 22.40 -36.18
C SER A 61 11.39 23.76 -35.53
N GLY A 62 12.03 23.74 -34.35
CA GLY A 62 12.70 24.90 -33.75
C GLY A 62 13.58 24.48 -32.57
N PRO A 63 14.87 24.85 -32.50
CA PRO A 63 15.80 24.41 -31.46
C PRO A 63 15.93 25.43 -30.31
N GLY A 64 16.20 24.95 -29.10
CA GLY A 64 16.65 25.81 -28.00
C GLY A 64 16.60 25.14 -26.63
N LYS A 65 17.68 24.47 -26.22
CA LYS A 65 17.97 24.17 -24.82
C LYS A 65 18.17 25.47 -24.04
N ALA A 66 17.60 25.56 -22.85
CA ALA A 66 18.05 26.49 -21.81
C ALA A 66 18.42 25.68 -20.55
N PRO A 67 19.52 26.01 -19.85
CA PRO A 67 19.79 25.46 -18.53
C PRO A 67 18.89 26.16 -17.50
N LEU A 68 18.26 25.38 -16.62
CA LEU A 68 17.57 25.85 -15.43
C LEU A 68 18.59 26.39 -14.42
N GLU A 69 19.09 27.61 -14.67
CA GLU A 69 19.64 28.49 -13.65
C GLU A 69 18.66 29.65 -13.48
N ALA A 70 17.73 29.51 -12.54
CA ALA A 70 16.93 30.61 -12.01
C ALA A 70 16.73 30.38 -10.51
N ASP A 71 17.66 30.91 -9.71
CA ASP A 71 17.35 31.43 -8.38
C ASP A 71 16.31 32.54 -8.56
N ALA A 72 15.03 32.17 -8.48
CA ALA A 72 13.92 33.09 -8.36
C ALA A 72 13.27 32.84 -7.00
N ASP A 73 13.28 33.89 -6.19
CA ASP A 73 12.45 34.18 -5.02
C ASP A 73 11.23 33.23 -4.90
N ARG A 74 11.45 32.01 -4.36
CA ARG A 74 10.36 31.08 -4.07
C ARG A 74 9.63 31.65 -2.87
N SER A 75 8.33 31.86 -3.03
CA SER A 75 7.36 32.31 -2.02
C SER A 75 7.70 31.74 -0.64
N SER A 76 8.42 32.51 0.18
CA SER A 76 8.73 32.09 1.55
C SER A 76 7.43 32.14 2.33
N LEU A 77 6.85 30.97 2.61
CA LEU A 77 5.76 30.87 3.58
C LEU A 77 6.25 31.46 4.90
N PRO A 78 5.36 32.07 5.72
CA PRO A 78 5.75 32.54 7.05
C PRO A 78 6.26 31.36 7.88
N SER A 79 7.59 31.28 8.03
CA SER A 79 8.27 30.18 8.72
C SER A 79 8.48 30.50 10.20
N HIS A 80 8.24 29.51 11.06
CA HIS A 80 8.57 29.62 12.48
C HIS A 80 10.01 29.21 12.83
N GLY A 81 10.83 28.80 11.84
CA GLY A 81 12.27 28.54 12.01
C GLY A 81 12.58 27.44 13.03
N VAL A 82 11.81 26.35 13.03
CA VAL A 82 12.00 25.21 13.95
C VAL A 82 12.35 23.97 13.15
N GLU A 83 13.60 23.52 13.25
CA GLU A 83 14.01 22.20 12.80
C GLU A 83 13.49 21.13 13.77
N VAL A 84 12.85 20.09 13.25
CA VAL A 84 12.38 18.97 14.06
C VAL A 84 12.63 17.66 13.32
N PRO A 85 13.06 16.58 14.01
CA PRO A 85 13.27 15.29 13.36
C PRO A 85 11.97 14.80 12.69
N ALA A 86 12.12 14.36 11.44
CA ALA A 86 11.07 13.70 10.68
C ALA A 86 10.56 12.45 11.43
N PRO A 87 9.24 12.19 11.47
CA PRO A 87 8.71 11.00 12.11
C PRO A 87 9.16 9.71 11.42
N GLU A 88 9.10 8.61 12.17
CA GLU A 88 9.43 7.30 11.63
C GLU A 88 8.42 6.86 10.55
N PRO A 89 8.93 6.42 9.39
CA PRO A 89 8.14 6.14 8.20
C PRO A 89 7.47 4.76 8.18
N ASN A 90 6.32 4.66 7.50
CA ASN A 90 5.60 3.42 7.18
C ASN A 90 5.28 3.38 5.67
N ALA A 91 6.27 3.13 4.82
CA ALA A 91 5.98 2.87 3.40
C ALA A 91 5.16 1.57 3.28
N ARG A 92 4.19 1.51 2.36
CA ARG A 92 3.45 0.25 2.12
C ARG A 92 4.19 -0.64 1.12
N ILE A 93 4.62 -0.08 0.00
CA ILE A 93 5.39 -0.82 -1.02
C ILE A 93 6.68 -0.07 -1.30
N SER A 94 7.79 -0.79 -1.28
CA SER A 94 9.09 -0.34 -1.79
C SER A 94 9.54 -1.31 -2.87
N LEU A 95 9.97 -0.79 -4.02
CA LEU A 95 10.49 -1.63 -5.10
C LEU A 95 12.01 -1.53 -5.10
N TYR A 96 12.69 -2.67 -4.97
CA TYR A 96 14.14 -2.75 -4.87
C TYR A 96 14.71 -3.52 -6.06
N PHE A 97 15.31 -2.77 -7.00
CA PHE A 97 15.86 -3.34 -8.23
C PHE A 97 17.34 -3.73 -8.06
N MET A 98 17.55 -5.04 -8.08
CA MET A 98 18.75 -5.80 -8.48
C MET A 98 20.12 -5.42 -7.88
N GLY A 99 20.35 -5.77 -6.61
CA GLY A 99 21.70 -5.83 -6.02
C GLY A 99 21.67 -6.19 -4.53
N PRO A 100 22.80 -6.39 -3.83
CA PRO A 100 22.80 -6.38 -2.37
C PRO A 100 22.46 -4.97 -1.85
N PRO A 101 21.53 -4.81 -0.89
CA PRO A 101 21.12 -3.47 -0.46
C PRO A 101 22.27 -2.72 0.20
N THR A 102 22.43 -1.44 -0.16
CA THR A 102 23.23 -0.50 0.62
C THR A 102 22.59 -0.30 2.00
N GLU A 103 23.32 0.26 2.96
CA GLU A 103 22.78 0.53 4.31
C GLU A 103 21.50 1.39 4.26
N ASP A 104 21.47 2.43 3.41
CA ASP A 104 20.30 3.27 3.23
C ASP A 104 19.12 2.54 2.57
N ARG A 105 19.39 1.69 1.56
CA ARG A 105 18.33 0.88 0.95
C ARG A 105 17.78 -0.17 1.89
N LEU A 106 18.62 -0.77 2.72
CA LEU A 106 18.18 -1.68 3.77
C LEU A 106 17.36 -0.94 4.84
N ARG A 107 17.77 0.29 5.19
CA ARG A 107 16.99 1.18 6.07
C ARG A 107 15.60 1.46 5.47
N LEU A 108 15.51 1.79 4.18
CA LEU A 108 14.23 1.96 3.46
C LEU A 108 13.40 0.68 3.45
N ALA A 109 14.01 -0.46 3.12
CA ALA A 109 13.33 -1.75 3.06
C ALA A 109 12.72 -2.15 4.41
N LYS A 110 13.41 -1.87 5.53
CA LYS A 110 12.90 -2.09 6.90
C LYS A 110 11.71 -1.21 7.26
N MET A 111 11.50 -0.13 6.52
CA MET A 111 10.40 0.82 6.71
C MET A 111 9.19 0.50 5.81
N ALA A 112 9.32 -0.47 4.92
CA ALA A 112 8.27 -0.89 4.00
C ALA A 112 7.49 -2.11 4.53
N GLU A 113 6.19 -2.18 4.23
CA GLU A 113 5.39 -3.39 4.49
C GLU A 113 5.76 -4.52 3.50
N ILE A 114 5.94 -4.18 2.23
CA ILE A 114 6.30 -5.10 1.14
C ILE A 114 7.50 -4.57 0.37
N VAL A 115 8.49 -5.43 0.12
CA VAL A 115 9.68 -5.11 -0.66
C VAL A 115 9.82 -6.04 -1.85
N GLU A 116 9.76 -5.51 -3.07
CA GLU A 116 10.18 -6.25 -4.27
C GLU A 116 11.69 -6.43 -4.25
N THR A 117 12.19 -7.65 -4.42
CA THR A 117 13.63 -7.87 -4.44
C THR A 117 14.01 -9.08 -5.31
N THR A 118 15.23 -9.03 -5.85
CA THR A 118 15.93 -10.23 -6.29
C THR A 118 16.33 -11.09 -5.09
N TRP A 119 16.92 -12.27 -5.35
CA TRP A 119 17.42 -13.14 -4.29
C TRP A 119 18.37 -12.42 -3.33
N LEU A 120 18.01 -12.37 -2.04
CA LEU A 120 18.78 -11.72 -0.99
C LEU A 120 19.75 -12.69 -0.30
N PRO A 121 20.89 -12.19 0.22
CA PRO A 121 21.70 -12.95 1.16
C PRO A 121 20.86 -13.43 2.36
N PRO A 122 21.08 -14.65 2.89
CA PRO A 122 20.27 -15.21 3.97
C PRO A 122 20.14 -14.30 5.19
N GLU A 123 21.21 -13.59 5.56
CA GLU A 123 21.25 -12.72 6.73
C GLU A 123 20.35 -11.49 6.55
N VAL A 124 20.42 -10.84 5.38
CA VAL A 124 19.59 -9.68 5.04
C VAL A 124 18.12 -10.09 4.94
N ARG A 125 17.86 -11.24 4.32
CA ARG A 125 16.52 -11.81 4.25
C ARG A 125 15.94 -12.08 5.63
N SER A 126 16.68 -12.75 6.51
CA SER A 126 16.24 -13.04 7.87
C SER A 126 15.96 -11.75 8.64
N GLU A 127 16.83 -10.74 8.52
CA GLU A 127 16.64 -9.45 9.17
C GLU A 127 15.35 -8.74 8.74
N LEU A 128 15.03 -8.74 7.44
CA LEU A 128 13.79 -8.15 6.92
C LEU A 128 12.55 -8.92 7.38
N LEU A 129 12.57 -10.25 7.27
CA LEU A 129 11.45 -11.11 7.67
C LEU A 129 11.18 -11.05 9.17
N GLU A 130 12.21 -11.03 10.02
CA GLU A 130 12.08 -10.86 11.48
C GLU A 130 11.55 -9.47 11.84
N GLY A 131 11.84 -8.46 11.01
CA GLY A 131 11.26 -7.11 11.10
C GLY A 131 9.79 -7.04 10.66
N GLY A 132 9.23 -8.12 10.11
CA GLY A 132 7.85 -8.18 9.61
C GLY A 132 7.66 -7.71 8.17
N VAL A 133 8.74 -7.48 7.42
CA VAL A 133 8.69 -7.08 6.01
C VAL A 133 8.33 -8.29 5.15
N ARG A 134 7.35 -8.13 4.27
CA ARG A 134 6.99 -9.15 3.26
C ARG A 134 7.91 -9.01 2.06
N LEU A 135 8.49 -10.11 1.61
CA LEU A 135 9.32 -10.12 0.41
C LEU A 135 8.46 -10.46 -0.81
N MET A 136 8.64 -9.67 -1.86
CA MET A 136 7.96 -9.80 -3.14
C MET A 136 8.95 -10.20 -4.22
N MET A 137 8.64 -11.26 -4.96
CA MET A 137 9.42 -11.66 -6.13
C MET A 137 8.86 -11.02 -7.41
N TYR A 138 9.73 -10.59 -8.30
CA TYR A 138 9.34 -10.20 -9.66
C TYR A 138 9.02 -11.45 -10.50
N ASP A 139 7.97 -11.36 -11.31
CA ASP A 139 7.64 -12.38 -12.30
C ASP A 139 7.02 -11.75 -13.55
N TRP A 140 7.41 -12.24 -14.72
CA TRP A 140 6.82 -11.81 -15.99
C TRP A 140 5.60 -12.68 -16.28
N ILE A 141 4.40 -12.14 -16.06
CA ILE A 141 3.21 -12.98 -15.97
C ILE A 141 2.88 -13.70 -17.27
N PHE A 142 3.14 -13.12 -18.44
CA PHE A 142 2.76 -13.73 -19.72
C PHE A 142 3.90 -14.49 -20.42
N ALA A 143 5.15 -14.36 -19.98
CA ALA A 143 6.30 -14.91 -20.68
C ALA A 143 7.46 -15.28 -19.76
N ALA A 144 8.40 -16.06 -20.28
CA ALA A 144 9.72 -16.22 -19.68
C ALA A 144 10.80 -16.04 -20.74
N TYR A 145 12.00 -15.64 -20.31
CA TYR A 145 13.17 -15.69 -21.18
C TYR A 145 13.57 -17.14 -21.46
N GLU A 146 14.13 -17.39 -22.65
CA GLU A 146 14.53 -18.74 -23.06
C GLU A 146 15.56 -19.37 -22.11
N TRP A 147 16.42 -18.57 -21.47
CA TRP A 147 17.37 -19.07 -20.47
C TRP A 147 16.73 -19.46 -19.13
N ASP A 148 15.52 -18.97 -18.83
CA ASP A 148 14.77 -19.26 -17.61
C ASP A 148 13.61 -20.25 -17.85
N SER A 149 13.45 -20.72 -19.09
CA SER A 149 12.34 -21.60 -19.46
C SER A 149 12.60 -23.08 -19.19
N ALA A 150 13.69 -23.44 -18.52
CA ALA A 150 14.15 -24.83 -18.39
C ALA A 150 13.18 -25.74 -17.60
N ALA A 151 12.35 -25.16 -16.74
CA ALA A 151 11.32 -25.87 -16.00
C ALA A 151 10.08 -26.22 -16.87
N TYR A 152 9.97 -25.66 -18.07
CA TYR A 152 8.79 -25.80 -18.92
C TYR A 152 9.10 -26.61 -20.18
N ARG A 153 8.07 -27.27 -20.71
CA ARG A 153 8.17 -28.01 -21.98
C ARG A 153 7.92 -27.07 -23.17
N PRO A 154 8.45 -27.34 -24.36
CA PRO A 154 8.20 -26.50 -25.54
C PRO A 154 6.71 -26.27 -25.83
N GLU A 155 5.84 -27.24 -25.53
CA GLU A 155 4.40 -27.16 -25.77
C GLU A 155 3.69 -26.18 -24.81
N HIS A 156 4.32 -25.81 -23.69
CA HIS A 156 3.81 -24.83 -22.73
C HIS A 156 3.83 -23.39 -23.26
N PHE A 157 4.42 -23.18 -24.44
CA PHE A 157 4.55 -21.87 -25.07
C PHE A 157 3.75 -21.81 -26.36
N LEU A 158 3.21 -20.62 -26.65
CA LEU A 158 2.48 -20.33 -27.88
C LEU A 158 3.40 -19.78 -28.95
N VAL A 159 4.24 -18.80 -28.60
CA VAL A 159 5.13 -18.10 -29.52
C VAL A 159 6.46 -17.77 -28.87
N SER A 160 7.47 -17.57 -29.71
CA SER A 160 8.76 -16.97 -29.33
C SER A 160 8.86 -15.59 -29.95
N PHE A 161 9.38 -14.63 -29.19
CA PHE A 161 9.53 -13.24 -29.62
C PHE A 161 10.79 -12.61 -29.02
N GLU A 162 11.18 -11.44 -29.52
CA GLU A 162 12.29 -10.66 -28.96
C GLU A 162 11.77 -9.78 -27.81
N GLY A 163 12.15 -10.11 -26.59
CA GLY A 163 11.90 -9.31 -25.39
C GLY A 163 12.99 -8.27 -25.13
N PRO A 164 12.87 -7.45 -24.08
CA PRO A 164 13.79 -6.33 -23.83
C PRO A 164 15.22 -6.79 -23.50
N TYR A 165 15.40 -7.98 -22.92
CA TYR A 165 16.73 -8.53 -22.58
C TYR A 165 17.18 -9.67 -23.49
N GLY A 166 16.36 -10.07 -24.47
CA GLY A 166 16.66 -11.17 -25.38
C GLY A 166 15.42 -12.02 -25.70
N ARG A 167 15.65 -13.23 -26.24
CA ARG A 167 14.56 -14.09 -26.71
C ARG A 167 13.67 -14.57 -25.57
N ALA A 168 12.37 -14.38 -25.74
CA ALA A 168 11.33 -14.72 -24.79
C ALA A 168 10.31 -15.69 -25.41
N LEU A 169 9.57 -16.39 -24.54
CA LEU A 169 8.58 -17.39 -24.86
C LEU A 169 7.28 -17.07 -24.13
N ALA A 170 6.18 -16.88 -24.87
CA ALA A 170 4.88 -16.53 -24.30
C ALA A 170 4.12 -17.78 -23.86
N TYR A 171 3.58 -17.76 -22.64
CA TYR A 171 2.89 -18.88 -22.01
C TYR A 171 1.53 -19.20 -22.64
N ASP A 172 1.21 -20.50 -22.70
CA ASP A 172 -0.11 -21.02 -23.07
C ASP A 172 -1.01 -21.26 -21.84
N TYR A 173 -1.61 -20.20 -21.29
CA TYR A 173 -2.47 -20.33 -20.10
C TYR A 173 -3.69 -21.24 -20.31
N GLY A 174 -4.09 -21.54 -21.56
CA GLY A 174 -5.15 -22.50 -21.82
C GLY A 174 -4.75 -23.94 -21.48
N SER A 175 -3.45 -24.24 -21.42
CA SER A 175 -2.92 -25.55 -21.02
C SER A 175 -2.95 -25.73 -19.49
N GLU A 176 -3.77 -26.68 -19.01
CA GLU A 176 -3.82 -27.08 -17.59
C GLU A 176 -2.48 -27.63 -17.09
N GLU A 177 -1.71 -28.31 -17.93
CA GLU A 177 -0.39 -28.81 -17.56
C GLU A 177 0.59 -27.66 -17.31
N LEU A 178 0.58 -26.64 -18.17
CA LEU A 178 1.38 -25.43 -17.95
C LEU A 178 0.97 -24.76 -16.64
N ARG A 179 -0.32 -24.44 -16.45
CA ARG A 179 -0.78 -23.72 -15.25
C ARG A 179 -0.31 -24.40 -13.96
N ARG A 180 -0.50 -25.71 -13.84
CA ARG A 180 -0.02 -26.50 -12.69
C ARG A 180 1.49 -26.42 -12.51
N GLU A 181 2.25 -26.56 -13.59
CA GLU A 181 3.71 -26.52 -13.53
C GLU A 181 4.21 -25.12 -13.13
N ARG A 182 3.59 -24.06 -13.65
CA ARG A 182 3.92 -22.67 -13.31
C ARG A 182 3.57 -22.35 -11.86
N VAL A 183 2.40 -22.78 -11.37
CA VAL A 183 2.04 -22.68 -9.95
C VAL A 183 3.08 -23.39 -9.09
N ARG A 184 3.46 -24.61 -9.45
CA ARG A 184 4.49 -25.36 -8.72
C ARG A 184 5.83 -24.60 -8.68
N VAL A 185 6.33 -24.15 -9.83
CA VAL A 185 7.62 -23.44 -9.95
C VAL A 185 7.63 -22.14 -9.14
N LEU A 186 6.57 -21.34 -9.22
CA LEU A 186 6.46 -20.10 -8.44
C LEU A 186 6.43 -20.39 -6.96
N LEU A 187 5.57 -21.31 -6.50
CA LEU A 187 5.45 -21.61 -5.07
C LEU A 187 6.71 -22.27 -4.48
N ASP A 188 7.44 -23.07 -5.27
CA ASP A 188 8.74 -23.61 -4.88
C ASP A 188 9.75 -22.46 -4.69
N SER A 189 9.85 -21.55 -5.67
CA SER A 189 10.72 -20.38 -5.60
C SER A 189 10.39 -19.46 -4.43
N MET A 190 9.09 -19.24 -4.16
CA MET A 190 8.62 -18.47 -3.03
C MET A 190 9.02 -19.12 -1.70
N SER A 191 8.82 -20.43 -1.57
CA SER A 191 9.15 -21.18 -0.35
C SER A 191 10.66 -21.16 -0.06
N GLU A 192 11.49 -21.34 -1.09
CA GLU A 192 12.95 -21.30 -0.96
C GLU A 192 13.45 -19.88 -0.64
N GLY A 193 12.78 -18.88 -1.22
CA GLY A 193 13.13 -17.46 -1.09
C GLY A 193 12.61 -16.79 0.15
N GLY A 194 11.65 -17.40 0.85
CA GLY A 194 10.90 -16.74 1.93
C GLY A 194 10.00 -15.63 1.41
N TYR A 195 9.61 -15.68 0.13
CA TYR A 195 8.68 -14.70 -0.44
C TYR A 195 7.24 -15.04 -0.03
N THR A 196 6.48 -14.00 0.27
CA THR A 196 5.04 -14.08 0.51
C THR A 196 4.26 -13.22 -0.47
N ALA A 197 4.93 -12.54 -1.39
CA ALA A 197 4.33 -11.72 -2.42
C ALA A 197 4.93 -12.00 -3.80
N VAL A 198 4.15 -11.74 -4.85
CA VAL A 198 4.59 -11.78 -6.25
C VAL A 198 4.14 -10.51 -6.97
N PHE A 199 5.07 -9.90 -7.71
CA PHE A 199 4.80 -8.79 -8.61
C PHE A 199 4.72 -9.33 -10.04
N PHE A 200 3.54 -9.24 -10.63
CA PHE A 200 3.28 -9.66 -12.00
C PHE A 200 3.37 -8.49 -12.97
N ASP A 201 4.50 -8.42 -13.68
CA ASP A 201 4.74 -7.43 -14.70
C ASP A 201 4.07 -7.81 -16.04
N TRP A 202 3.74 -6.80 -16.86
CA TRP A 202 3.02 -6.92 -18.13
C TRP A 202 1.67 -7.64 -18.03
N PHE A 203 0.94 -7.40 -16.94
CA PHE A 203 -0.38 -8.00 -16.71
C PHE A 203 -1.37 -7.82 -17.87
N PRO A 204 -1.49 -6.65 -18.52
CA PRO A 204 -2.43 -6.44 -19.62
C PRO A 204 -2.28 -7.42 -20.78
N VAL A 205 -1.05 -7.85 -21.10
CA VAL A 205 -0.77 -8.79 -22.19
C VAL A 205 -1.32 -10.18 -21.88
N ALA A 206 -1.43 -10.56 -20.61
CA ALA A 206 -1.98 -11.85 -20.21
C ALA A 206 -3.52 -11.88 -20.15
N CYS A 207 -4.20 -10.73 -20.04
CA CYS A 207 -5.65 -10.67 -19.85
C CYS A 207 -6.43 -9.96 -20.96
N SER A 208 -5.80 -9.17 -21.83
CA SER A 208 -6.46 -8.42 -22.90
C SER A 208 -5.91 -8.79 -24.26
N GLU A 209 -6.78 -9.14 -25.20
CA GLU A 209 -6.40 -9.42 -26.58
C GLU A 209 -5.82 -8.19 -27.30
N ASP A 210 -6.25 -6.98 -26.93
CA ASP A 210 -5.75 -5.73 -27.51
C ASP A 210 -4.27 -5.53 -27.14
N TRP A 211 -3.91 -5.74 -25.88
CA TRP A 211 -2.52 -5.66 -25.41
C TRP A 211 -1.70 -6.87 -25.87
N ALA A 212 -2.29 -8.06 -25.84
CA ALA A 212 -1.66 -9.29 -26.33
C ALA A 212 -1.29 -9.22 -27.83
N SER A 213 -2.01 -8.41 -28.61
CA SER A 213 -1.73 -8.20 -30.04
C SER A 213 -0.41 -7.47 -30.29
N GLU A 214 0.19 -6.84 -29.28
CA GLU A 214 1.54 -6.27 -29.37
C GLU A 214 2.62 -7.36 -29.45
N VAL A 215 2.31 -8.60 -29.03
CA VAL A 215 3.19 -9.77 -29.15
C VAL A 215 2.87 -10.53 -30.44
N PRO A 216 3.76 -10.53 -31.46
CA PRO A 216 3.45 -11.11 -32.76
C PRO A 216 2.99 -12.56 -32.70
N GLY A 217 1.78 -12.82 -33.20
CA GLY A 217 1.20 -14.16 -33.32
C GLY A 217 0.66 -14.76 -32.01
N TYR A 218 0.75 -14.07 -30.87
CA TYR A 218 0.33 -14.63 -29.59
C TYR A 218 -1.18 -14.91 -29.52
N VAL A 219 -2.00 -13.91 -29.87
CA VAL A 219 -3.47 -14.02 -29.88
C VAL A 219 -3.94 -15.06 -30.90
N ASP A 220 -3.34 -15.08 -32.09
CA ASP A 220 -3.71 -16.03 -33.15
C ASP A 220 -3.40 -17.47 -32.73
N ALA A 221 -2.21 -17.72 -32.19
CA ALA A 221 -1.82 -19.03 -31.68
C ALA A 221 -2.69 -19.48 -30.50
N PHE A 222 -3.07 -18.57 -29.61
CA PHE A 222 -3.98 -18.87 -28.50
C PHE A 222 -5.37 -19.27 -29.01
N ARG A 223 -5.98 -18.48 -29.90
CA ARG A 223 -7.31 -18.75 -30.46
C ARG A 223 -7.33 -20.02 -31.33
N GLU A 224 -6.25 -20.31 -32.04
CA GLU A 224 -6.12 -21.56 -32.79
C GLU A 224 -6.15 -22.78 -31.87
N ARG A 225 -5.41 -22.72 -30.75
CA ARG A 225 -5.28 -23.84 -29.81
C ARG A 225 -6.49 -23.97 -28.87
N HIS A 226 -7.09 -22.84 -28.48
CA HIS A 226 -8.17 -22.75 -27.49
C HIS A 226 -9.35 -21.91 -28.00
N PRO A 227 -10.10 -22.36 -29.04
CA PRO A 227 -11.11 -21.55 -29.73
C PRO A 227 -12.33 -21.17 -28.88
N ASN A 228 -12.48 -21.73 -27.68
CA ASN A 228 -13.61 -21.50 -26.77
C ASN A 228 -13.18 -20.87 -25.44
N LEU A 229 -11.95 -20.38 -25.33
CA LEU A 229 -11.44 -19.68 -24.15
C LEU A 229 -10.97 -18.29 -24.55
N THR A 230 -11.12 -17.34 -23.64
CA THR A 230 -10.45 -16.04 -23.70
C THR A 230 -9.13 -16.09 -22.92
N LEU A 231 -8.23 -15.15 -23.21
CA LEU A 231 -6.97 -15.00 -22.46
C LEU A 231 -7.24 -14.79 -20.97
N TRP A 232 -8.20 -13.93 -20.62
CA TRP A 232 -8.57 -13.68 -19.24
C TRP A 232 -9.12 -14.91 -18.54
N GLU A 233 -10.05 -15.67 -19.14
CA GLU A 233 -10.57 -16.89 -18.51
C GLU A 233 -9.45 -17.88 -18.18
N ALA A 234 -8.48 -18.04 -19.09
CA ALA A 234 -7.33 -18.92 -18.87
C ALA A 234 -6.38 -18.40 -17.77
N LEU A 235 -6.11 -17.09 -17.73
CA LEU A 235 -5.29 -16.46 -16.70
C LEU A 235 -5.97 -16.54 -15.32
N ARG A 236 -7.28 -16.33 -15.25
CA ARG A 236 -8.07 -16.39 -14.02
C ARG A 236 -7.95 -17.76 -13.35
N GLU A 237 -8.04 -18.84 -14.12
CA GLU A 237 -7.83 -20.20 -13.58
C GLU A 237 -6.42 -20.36 -13.00
N PHE A 238 -5.39 -19.80 -13.63
CA PHE A 238 -4.03 -19.80 -13.08
C PHE A 238 -3.94 -19.05 -11.74
N LEU A 239 -4.55 -17.87 -11.63
CA LEU A 239 -4.56 -17.08 -10.37
C LEU A 239 -5.31 -17.81 -9.24
N ILE A 240 -6.41 -18.49 -9.56
CA ILE A 240 -7.16 -19.34 -8.62
C ILE A 240 -6.29 -20.51 -8.16
N GLU A 241 -5.67 -21.24 -9.10
CA GLU A 241 -4.78 -22.37 -8.81
C GLU A 241 -3.57 -21.91 -7.95
N LEU A 242 -3.01 -20.74 -8.24
CA LEU A 242 -1.89 -20.16 -7.48
C LEU A 242 -2.27 -19.84 -6.03
N ARG A 243 -3.39 -19.14 -5.81
CA ARG A 243 -3.86 -18.82 -4.45
C ARG A 243 -4.21 -20.08 -3.66
N ALA A 244 -4.86 -21.06 -4.29
CA ALA A 244 -5.16 -22.34 -3.65
C ALA A 244 -3.88 -23.08 -3.25
N GLY A 245 -2.91 -23.20 -4.15
CA GLY A 245 -1.63 -23.84 -3.88
C GLY A 245 -0.81 -23.11 -2.81
N ALA A 246 -0.84 -21.77 -2.77
CA ALA A 246 -0.21 -20.98 -1.71
C ALA A 246 -0.83 -21.28 -0.34
N ALA A 247 -2.15 -21.29 -0.25
CA ALA A 247 -2.87 -21.60 0.99
C ALA A 247 -2.57 -23.01 1.51
N GLU A 248 -2.49 -24.01 0.61
CA GLU A 248 -2.09 -25.38 0.97
C GLU A 248 -0.68 -25.47 1.56
N ARG A 249 0.23 -24.58 1.12
CA ARG A 249 1.60 -24.47 1.64
C ARG A 249 1.73 -23.53 2.85
N GLY A 250 0.63 -22.92 3.29
CA GLY A 250 0.64 -21.95 4.38
C GLY A 250 1.31 -20.62 4.01
N ILE A 251 1.37 -20.27 2.73
CA ILE A 251 1.88 -18.99 2.23
C ILE A 251 0.71 -18.00 2.21
N ASP A 252 0.81 -16.92 2.99
CA ASP A 252 -0.10 -15.77 2.93
C ASP A 252 0.22 -14.92 1.70
N LEU A 253 -0.23 -15.39 0.53
CA LEU A 253 0.15 -14.84 -0.77
C LEU A 253 -0.48 -13.46 -1.02
N VAL A 254 0.38 -12.47 -1.24
CA VAL A 254 0.02 -11.17 -1.81
C VAL A 254 0.33 -11.16 -3.31
N ILE A 255 -0.64 -10.80 -4.13
CA ILE A 255 -0.46 -10.60 -5.57
C ILE A 255 -0.48 -9.11 -5.86
N VAL A 256 0.61 -8.60 -6.43
CA VAL A 256 0.72 -7.24 -6.94
C VAL A 256 0.78 -7.32 -8.46
N SER A 257 -0.09 -6.60 -9.14
CA SER A 257 -0.11 -6.55 -10.61
C SER A 257 0.47 -5.23 -11.13
N ASN A 258 1.04 -5.26 -12.33
CA ASN A 258 1.35 -4.06 -13.09
C ASN A 258 0.27 -3.80 -14.14
N GLN A 259 -0.61 -2.85 -13.86
CA GLN A 259 -1.63 -2.30 -14.76
C GLN A 259 -2.79 -3.24 -15.10
N ALA A 260 -3.17 -4.13 -14.18
CA ALA A 260 -4.32 -5.01 -14.40
C ALA A 260 -5.63 -4.23 -14.64
N TYR A 261 -5.76 -3.02 -14.10
CA TYR A 261 -6.89 -2.11 -14.36
C TYR A 261 -7.18 -1.87 -15.85
N ARG A 262 -6.17 -2.02 -16.73
CA ARG A 262 -6.33 -1.87 -18.19
C ARG A 262 -7.14 -2.98 -18.85
N CYS A 263 -7.31 -4.11 -18.18
CA CYS A 263 -8.16 -5.22 -18.61
C CYS A 263 -9.60 -5.10 -18.10
N GLY A 264 -9.91 -4.07 -17.29
CA GLY A 264 -11.21 -3.88 -16.65
C GLY A 264 -11.17 -4.20 -15.14
N PRO A 265 -12.33 -4.22 -14.48
CA PRO A 265 -12.43 -4.43 -13.03
C PRO A 265 -12.26 -5.89 -12.61
N GLU A 266 -12.62 -6.87 -13.45
CA GLU A 266 -12.62 -8.28 -13.07
C GLU A 266 -11.22 -8.80 -12.66
N PRO A 267 -10.11 -8.48 -13.36
CA PRO A 267 -8.79 -8.92 -12.93
C PRO A 267 -8.34 -8.37 -11.58
N LEU A 268 -8.80 -7.16 -11.24
CA LEU A 268 -8.49 -6.51 -9.97
C LEU A 268 -9.11 -7.22 -8.75
N GLU A 269 -10.14 -8.05 -8.97
CA GLU A 269 -10.72 -8.87 -7.90
C GLU A 269 -9.78 -9.98 -7.41
N TYR A 270 -8.76 -10.32 -8.21
CA TYR A 270 -7.84 -11.43 -7.95
C TYR A 270 -6.47 -10.99 -7.42
N VAL A 271 -6.22 -9.68 -7.32
CA VAL A 271 -4.95 -9.09 -6.87
C VAL A 271 -5.16 -8.34 -5.56
N ASP A 272 -4.12 -8.22 -4.75
CA ASP A 272 -4.16 -7.45 -3.50
C ASP A 272 -3.78 -5.98 -3.76
N TRP A 273 -2.94 -5.76 -4.78
CA TRP A 273 -2.51 -4.45 -5.23
C TRP A 273 -2.43 -4.40 -6.76
N ASP A 274 -2.73 -3.23 -7.32
CA ASP A 274 -2.37 -2.91 -8.69
C ASP A 274 -1.41 -1.71 -8.73
N ILE A 275 -0.53 -1.72 -9.71
CA ILE A 275 0.46 -0.69 -9.95
C ILE A 275 0.19 -0.01 -11.27
N SER A 276 0.35 1.30 -11.27
CA SER A 276 0.30 2.13 -12.46
C SER A 276 1.72 2.62 -12.76
N GLU A 277 2.19 2.58 -14.01
CA GLU A 277 3.59 2.89 -14.34
C GLU A 277 3.76 3.51 -15.76
N ALA A 278 4.46 4.62 -15.96
CA ALA A 278 4.70 5.73 -15.05
C ALA A 278 3.80 6.90 -15.49
N TYR A 279 3.08 7.55 -14.57
CA TYR A 279 2.09 8.60 -14.91
C TYR A 279 2.33 9.98 -14.31
N PHE A 280 3.30 10.14 -13.41
CA PHE A 280 3.59 11.43 -12.79
C PHE A 280 4.98 11.95 -13.15
N SER A 281 5.98 11.09 -13.17
CA SER A 281 7.34 11.43 -13.58
C SER A 281 8.04 10.26 -14.24
N ASP A 282 8.99 10.58 -15.12
CA ASP A 282 9.79 9.60 -15.85
C ASP A 282 11.25 10.09 -16.04
N VAL A 283 12.13 9.17 -16.44
CA VAL A 283 13.51 9.49 -16.84
C VAL A 283 13.62 9.49 -18.36
N VAL A 284 13.61 10.69 -18.94
CA VAL A 284 13.73 10.91 -20.39
C VAL A 284 15.10 11.53 -20.68
N ASP A 285 15.86 10.90 -21.59
CA ASP A 285 17.14 11.42 -22.09
C ASP A 285 18.18 11.75 -21.02
N GLY A 286 18.20 10.96 -19.95
CA GLY A 286 19.11 11.19 -18.83
C GLY A 286 18.71 12.38 -17.97
N SER A 287 17.43 12.76 -17.96
CA SER A 287 16.85 13.77 -17.08
C SER A 287 15.53 13.29 -16.48
N THR A 288 15.22 13.73 -15.26
CA THR A 288 13.89 13.54 -14.66
C THR A 288 12.93 14.56 -15.27
N GLU A 289 11.82 14.08 -15.83
CA GLU A 289 10.72 14.90 -16.35
C GLU A 289 9.49 14.70 -15.47
N LEU A 290 8.85 15.80 -15.05
CA LEU A 290 7.55 15.78 -14.40
C LEU A 290 6.48 16.01 -15.46
N PHE A 291 5.49 15.13 -15.54
CA PHE A 291 4.40 15.30 -16.51
C PHE A 291 3.51 16.48 -16.11
N PRO A 292 3.07 17.31 -17.06
CA PRO A 292 2.29 18.51 -16.77
C PRO A 292 0.94 18.16 -16.13
N TRP A 293 0.46 19.01 -15.23
CA TRP A 293 -0.87 18.87 -14.62
C TRP A 293 -1.91 19.66 -15.44
N ASP A 294 -2.47 19.00 -16.46
CA ASP A 294 -3.50 19.58 -17.33
C ASP A 294 -4.66 18.61 -17.54
N VAL A 295 -5.87 18.98 -17.12
CA VAL A 295 -7.07 18.13 -17.26
C VAL A 295 -7.50 17.89 -18.72
N ASN A 296 -6.96 18.66 -19.67
CA ASN A 296 -7.30 18.54 -21.09
C ASN A 296 -6.34 17.62 -21.87
N SER A 297 -5.14 17.36 -21.34
CA SER A 297 -4.12 16.54 -21.99
C SER A 297 -4.23 15.07 -21.58
N TRP A 298 -4.17 14.15 -22.53
CA TRP A 298 -4.11 12.71 -22.24
C TRP A 298 -2.76 12.27 -21.65
N GLU A 299 -1.72 13.08 -21.86
CA GLU A 299 -0.38 12.85 -21.32
C GLU A 299 -0.27 13.29 -19.84
N SER A 300 -1.34 13.87 -19.29
CA SER A 300 -1.38 14.39 -17.92
C SER A 300 -2.06 13.41 -16.96
N PRO A 301 -1.49 13.21 -15.74
CA PRO A 301 -2.12 12.39 -14.71
C PRO A 301 -3.49 12.95 -14.29
N ALA A 302 -3.69 14.28 -14.38
CA ALA A 302 -4.94 14.95 -14.02
C ALA A 302 -6.14 14.47 -14.85
N ARG A 303 -5.88 13.96 -16.06
CA ARG A 303 -6.89 13.40 -16.95
C ARG A 303 -6.85 11.88 -16.99
N TYR A 304 -5.65 11.33 -17.16
CA TYR A 304 -5.45 9.90 -17.37
C TYR A 304 -5.91 9.07 -16.16
N VAL A 305 -5.54 9.47 -14.94
CA VAL A 305 -5.87 8.70 -13.73
C VAL A 305 -7.39 8.64 -13.51
N PRO A 306 -8.15 9.75 -13.58
CA PRO A 306 -9.62 9.70 -13.48
C PRO A 306 -10.34 8.98 -14.61
N GLU A 307 -9.83 9.05 -15.84
CA GLU A 307 -10.53 8.45 -17.00
C GLU A 307 -10.23 6.95 -17.16
N LEU A 308 -9.04 6.48 -16.77
CA LEU A 308 -8.63 5.10 -17.04
C LEU A 308 -8.40 4.25 -15.78
N VAL A 309 -7.88 4.84 -14.71
CA VAL A 309 -7.44 4.07 -13.53
C VAL A 309 -8.54 4.00 -12.47
N ILE A 310 -9.11 5.16 -12.10
CA ILE A 310 -10.12 5.24 -11.04
C ILE A 310 -11.36 4.37 -11.33
N PRO A 311 -11.97 4.39 -12.52
CA PRO A 311 -13.21 3.66 -12.75
C PRO A 311 -13.11 2.14 -12.51
N PRO A 312 -12.17 1.39 -13.14
CA PRO A 312 -12.04 -0.05 -12.87
C PRO A 312 -11.61 -0.33 -11.42
N TYR A 313 -10.76 0.52 -10.83
CA TYR A 313 -10.34 0.37 -9.43
C TYR A 313 -11.51 0.49 -8.44
N GLU A 314 -12.32 1.53 -8.56
CA GLU A 314 -13.47 1.76 -7.68
C GLU A 314 -14.54 0.68 -7.83
N GLU A 315 -14.77 0.20 -9.05
CA GLU A 315 -15.70 -0.92 -9.30
C GLU A 315 -15.20 -2.20 -8.64
N ALA A 316 -13.92 -2.55 -8.84
CA ALA A 316 -13.31 -3.74 -8.25
C ALA A 316 -13.24 -3.68 -6.72
N ARG A 317 -13.10 -2.49 -6.12
CA ARG A 317 -13.10 -2.33 -4.65
C ARG A 317 -14.40 -2.79 -3.98
N VAL A 318 -15.51 -2.83 -4.71
CA VAL A 318 -16.79 -3.31 -4.16
C VAL A 318 -16.70 -4.81 -3.82
N SER A 319 -16.07 -5.60 -4.69
CA SER A 319 -15.88 -7.04 -4.51
C SER A 319 -14.58 -7.38 -3.78
N ASN A 320 -13.53 -6.58 -3.98
CA ASN A 320 -12.22 -6.68 -3.34
C ASN A 320 -11.85 -5.40 -2.57
N PRO A 321 -12.41 -5.18 -1.37
CA PRO A 321 -12.16 -3.96 -0.60
C PRO A 321 -10.75 -3.79 -0.07
N ARG A 322 -9.91 -4.84 -0.11
CA ARG A 322 -8.49 -4.75 0.28
C ARG A 322 -7.60 -4.27 -0.85
N LEU A 323 -8.15 -4.15 -2.07
CA LEU A 323 -7.42 -3.72 -3.25
C LEU A 323 -6.75 -2.35 -3.01
N GLY A 324 -5.43 -2.38 -2.97
CA GLY A 324 -4.60 -1.19 -3.01
C GLY A 324 -4.29 -0.76 -4.43
N LEU A 325 -4.05 0.54 -4.61
CA LEU A 325 -3.56 1.09 -5.87
C LEU A 325 -2.36 1.98 -5.60
N PHE A 326 -1.28 1.69 -6.31
CA PHE A 326 0.01 2.33 -6.13
C PHE A 326 0.53 2.89 -7.46
N HIS A 327 0.98 4.14 -7.46
CA HIS A 327 1.50 4.80 -8.65
C HIS A 327 3.03 4.80 -8.62
N LEU A 328 3.64 3.95 -9.44
CA LEU A 328 5.08 3.93 -9.66
C LEU A 328 5.47 5.03 -10.65
N SER A 329 6.48 5.82 -10.30
CA SER A 329 7.11 6.81 -11.18
C SER A 329 8.63 6.70 -11.11
N TYR A 330 9.33 7.37 -12.03
CA TYR A 330 10.78 7.29 -12.11
C TYR A 330 11.47 8.64 -11.97
N ALA A 331 12.63 8.64 -11.31
CA ALA A 331 13.49 9.81 -11.23
C ALA A 331 14.98 9.46 -11.13
N LEU A 332 15.82 10.31 -11.71
CA LEU A 332 17.26 10.25 -11.48
C LEU A 332 17.63 10.77 -10.08
N PRO A 333 18.69 10.22 -9.45
CA PRO A 333 19.17 10.62 -8.12
C PRO A 333 19.41 12.14 -7.96
N GLY A 334 19.36 12.64 -6.71
CA GLY A 334 19.63 14.05 -6.37
C GLY A 334 18.38 14.94 -6.26
N ARG A 335 18.52 16.27 -6.42
CA ARG A 335 17.41 17.21 -6.17
C ARG A 335 16.16 16.94 -7.02
N ALA A 336 16.34 16.54 -8.28
CA ALA A 336 15.24 16.21 -9.18
C ALA A 336 14.44 14.99 -8.71
N SER A 337 15.08 14.00 -8.07
CA SER A 337 14.35 12.90 -7.43
C SER A 337 13.46 13.39 -6.31
N ARG A 338 13.92 14.33 -5.47
CA ARG A 338 13.09 14.89 -4.40
C ARG A 338 11.83 15.55 -4.95
N GLU A 339 11.99 16.42 -5.96
CA GLU A 339 10.85 17.09 -6.60
C GLU A 339 9.88 16.06 -7.21
N ALA A 340 10.39 15.04 -7.90
CA ALA A 340 9.57 13.95 -8.44
C ALA A 340 8.87 13.11 -7.38
N ALA A 341 9.53 12.77 -6.26
CA ALA A 341 8.92 11.99 -5.19
C ALA A 341 7.74 12.74 -4.55
N PHE A 342 7.87 14.05 -4.31
CA PHE A 342 6.78 14.89 -3.83
C PHE A 342 5.68 15.09 -4.86
N TYR A 343 6.03 15.28 -6.13
CA TYR A 343 5.06 15.39 -7.22
C TYR A 343 4.24 14.11 -7.38
N SER A 344 4.90 12.95 -7.51
CA SER A 344 4.26 11.65 -7.66
C SER A 344 3.42 11.27 -6.45
N PHE A 345 3.91 11.48 -5.23
CA PHE A 345 3.14 11.17 -4.02
C PHE A 345 1.93 12.09 -3.88
N ALA A 346 2.10 13.42 -4.00
CA ALA A 346 0.97 14.36 -3.91
C ALA A 346 -0.05 14.09 -5.02
N GLY A 347 0.43 13.83 -6.24
CA GLY A 347 -0.38 13.48 -7.40
C GLY A 347 -1.20 12.20 -7.23
N ALA A 348 -0.64 11.15 -6.62
CA ALA A 348 -1.40 9.95 -6.29
C ALA A 348 -2.40 10.19 -5.16
N ARG A 349 -1.98 10.93 -4.12
CA ARG A 349 -2.78 11.21 -2.93
C ARG A 349 -4.02 12.06 -3.24
N VAL A 350 -3.98 13.01 -4.18
CA VAL A 350 -5.21 13.74 -4.54
C VAL A 350 -6.34 12.84 -5.09
N PHE A 351 -6.03 11.60 -5.50
CA PHE A 351 -7.03 10.60 -5.90
C PHE A 351 -7.35 9.57 -4.81
N GLY A 352 -6.76 9.70 -3.61
CA GLY A 352 -6.89 8.70 -2.57
C GLY A 352 -6.08 7.43 -2.84
N HIS A 353 -4.96 7.53 -3.55
CA HIS A 353 -4.05 6.41 -3.82
C HIS A 353 -2.68 6.61 -3.14
N ASP A 354 -1.80 5.60 -3.24
CA ASP A 354 -0.39 5.70 -2.86
C ASP A 354 0.48 5.91 -4.09
N GLY A 355 1.69 6.43 -3.92
CA GLY A 355 2.64 6.55 -5.03
C GLY A 355 4.06 6.87 -4.56
N MET A 356 5.04 6.60 -5.42
CA MET A 356 6.44 6.94 -5.18
C MET A 356 7.16 7.28 -6.49
N ALA A 357 8.36 7.84 -6.36
CA ALA A 357 9.33 7.90 -7.44
C ALA A 357 10.52 7.00 -7.08
N SER A 358 10.81 6.02 -7.92
CA SER A 358 11.98 5.14 -7.78
C SER A 358 13.09 5.55 -8.75
N SER A 359 14.33 5.20 -8.46
CA SER A 359 15.42 5.38 -9.41
C SER A 359 15.58 4.15 -10.30
N PRO A 360 15.50 4.29 -11.64
CA PRO A 360 15.74 3.17 -12.54
C PRO A 360 17.22 2.77 -12.65
N SER A 361 18.14 3.54 -12.04
CA SER A 361 19.60 3.29 -12.07
C SER A 361 20.16 2.90 -10.70
N GLU A 362 21.06 1.91 -10.66
CA GLU A 362 21.72 1.44 -9.43
C GLU A 362 22.57 2.52 -8.73
N ALA A 363 22.38 2.61 -7.41
CA ALA A 363 23.38 2.91 -6.40
C ALA A 363 24.22 4.19 -6.56
N GLY A 364 23.59 5.34 -6.28
CA GLY A 364 24.32 6.55 -5.89
C GLY A 364 23.43 7.80 -5.87
N GLY A 365 23.10 8.31 -4.69
CA GLY A 365 22.42 9.61 -4.53
C GLY A 365 20.89 9.56 -4.40
N GLU A 366 20.33 8.41 -4.00
CA GLU A 366 18.90 8.32 -3.63
C GLU A 366 18.54 9.32 -2.54
N ILE A 367 17.27 9.74 -2.56
CA ILE A 367 16.71 10.63 -1.54
C ILE A 367 16.81 9.92 -0.19
N PRO A 368 17.42 10.54 0.83
CA PRO A 368 17.40 9.96 2.17
C PRO A 368 15.96 9.67 2.62
N PRO A 369 15.67 8.55 3.30
CA PRO A 369 14.34 8.18 3.77
C PRO A 369 13.55 9.31 4.41
N GLU A 370 14.20 10.14 5.23
CA GLU A 370 13.60 11.30 5.89
C GLU A 370 13.03 12.37 4.94
N TYR A 371 13.31 12.29 3.64
CA TYR A 371 12.78 13.19 2.61
C TYR A 371 11.88 12.48 1.59
N LEU A 372 11.48 11.24 1.85
CA LEU A 372 10.55 10.50 1.00
C LEU A 372 9.11 10.68 1.53
N PRO A 373 8.20 11.31 0.78
CA PRO A 373 6.86 11.61 1.27
C PRO A 373 5.95 10.37 1.35
N ASN A 374 6.22 9.32 0.55
CA ASN A 374 5.48 8.05 0.52
C ASN A 374 5.58 7.22 1.79
N LEU A 375 6.42 7.68 2.71
CA LEU A 375 6.64 7.11 4.00
C LEU A 375 5.68 7.64 5.08
N TYR A 376 5.00 8.77 4.84
CA TYR A 376 4.12 9.39 5.83
C TYR A 376 2.68 8.95 5.66
N TRP A 377 2.10 8.54 6.79
CA TRP A 377 0.68 8.27 6.88
C TRP A 377 -0.10 9.57 7.15
N LEU A 378 -1.07 9.86 6.29
CA LEU A 378 -1.88 11.09 6.38
C LEU A 378 -3.21 10.89 7.12
N GLY A 379 -3.53 9.66 7.52
CA GLY A 379 -4.85 9.30 8.08
C GLY A 379 -5.88 9.06 6.98
N CYS A 380 -7.16 9.22 7.33
CA CYS A 380 -8.25 9.02 6.38
C CYS A 380 -8.37 10.20 5.38
N TRP A 381 -8.75 9.89 4.15
CA TRP A 381 -8.98 10.83 3.07
C TRP A 381 -10.36 11.48 3.22
N ARG A 382 -10.38 12.81 3.36
CA ARG A 382 -11.60 13.63 3.49
C ARG A 382 -12.21 14.05 2.16
N GLY A 383 -11.48 13.81 1.07
CA GLY A 383 -11.83 14.22 -0.28
C GLY A 383 -10.79 15.17 -0.87
N SER A 384 -11.02 15.49 -2.14
CA SER A 384 -10.13 16.34 -2.92
C SER A 384 -10.90 17.40 -3.68
N SER A 385 -10.22 18.50 -3.96
CA SER A 385 -10.68 19.58 -4.81
C SER A 385 -9.77 19.69 -6.02
N PHE A 386 -10.35 19.99 -7.17
CA PHE A 386 -9.66 20.05 -8.46
C PHE A 386 -9.90 21.41 -9.10
N GLY A 387 -8.81 22.06 -9.52
CA GLY A 387 -8.79 23.14 -10.50
C GLY A 387 -8.22 22.62 -11.82
N GLY A 388 -8.44 23.34 -12.93
CA GLY A 388 -7.99 22.88 -14.25
C GLY A 388 -6.48 22.55 -14.32
N GLU A 389 -5.68 23.21 -13.47
CA GLU A 389 -4.21 23.10 -13.44
C GLU A 389 -3.64 22.78 -12.04
N TRP A 390 -4.50 22.36 -11.10
CA TRP A 390 -4.08 21.95 -9.76
C TRP A 390 -5.07 20.98 -9.11
N ALA A 391 -4.64 20.25 -8.10
CA ALA A 391 -5.49 19.48 -7.22
C ALA A 391 -4.99 19.56 -5.78
N LEU A 392 -5.93 19.47 -4.83
CA LEU A 392 -5.64 19.48 -3.41
C LEU A 392 -6.44 18.38 -2.72
N GLY A 393 -5.75 17.50 -2.01
CA GLY A 393 -6.33 16.43 -1.22
C GLY A 393 -6.25 16.74 0.27
N VAL A 394 -7.33 16.50 0.99
CA VAL A 394 -7.42 16.74 2.44
C VAL A 394 -7.49 15.42 3.18
N TYR A 395 -6.73 15.32 4.26
CA TYR A 395 -6.70 14.17 5.15
C TYR A 395 -6.86 14.61 6.61
N ASP A 396 -7.08 13.65 7.51
CA ASP A 396 -7.17 13.94 8.95
C ASP A 396 -5.89 14.58 9.52
N ALA A 397 -4.73 14.10 9.08
CA ALA A 397 -3.42 14.54 9.56
C ALA A 397 -2.59 15.27 8.51
N GLY A 398 -3.16 15.58 7.33
CA GLY A 398 -2.38 16.20 6.27
C GLY A 398 -3.18 16.87 5.16
N VAL A 399 -2.47 17.65 4.36
CA VAL A 399 -2.93 18.25 3.12
C VAL A 399 -1.89 17.96 2.06
N VAL A 400 -2.31 17.51 0.89
CA VAL A 400 -1.44 17.38 -0.29
C VAL A 400 -1.92 18.34 -1.36
N ALA A 401 -0.98 18.90 -2.11
CA ALA A 401 -1.31 19.73 -3.26
C ALA A 401 -0.35 19.41 -4.40
N VAL A 402 -0.88 19.44 -5.62
CA VAL A 402 -0.14 19.18 -6.85
C VAL A 402 -0.68 20.12 -7.93
N GLY A 403 0.17 20.60 -8.83
CA GLY A 403 -0.29 21.44 -9.92
C GLY A 403 0.83 22.21 -10.59
N GLN A 404 0.42 23.14 -11.45
CA GLN A 404 1.27 24.13 -12.13
C GLN A 404 0.66 25.54 -12.01
N ALA A 405 -0.35 25.69 -11.15
CA ALA A 405 -1.08 26.93 -10.91
C ALA A 405 -1.46 27.03 -9.42
N PRO A 406 -1.85 28.22 -8.92
CA PRO A 406 -2.16 28.42 -7.51
C PRO A 406 -3.33 27.54 -7.04
N ALA A 407 -3.10 26.70 -6.02
CA ALA A 407 -4.11 25.81 -5.43
C ALA A 407 -4.82 26.47 -4.25
N ARG A 408 -6.16 26.46 -4.24
CA ARG A 408 -6.96 27.09 -3.18
C ARG A 408 -7.06 26.18 -1.96
N VAL A 409 -6.70 26.69 -0.79
CA VAL A 409 -6.85 25.98 0.49
C VAL A 409 -8.29 26.15 1.01
N PRO A 410 -8.94 25.09 1.53
CA PRO A 410 -10.23 25.20 2.20
C PRO A 410 -10.23 26.21 3.34
N GLU A 411 -11.30 27.00 3.47
CA GLU A 411 -11.38 28.11 4.44
C GLU A 411 -11.21 27.66 5.89
N ASP A 412 -11.62 26.44 6.23
CA ASP A 412 -11.46 25.85 7.57
C ASP A 412 -10.02 25.41 7.89
N LEU A 413 -9.14 25.39 6.89
CA LEU A 413 -7.72 25.05 7.02
C LEU A 413 -6.80 26.27 6.90
N VAL A 414 -7.29 27.42 6.42
CA VAL A 414 -6.49 28.65 6.32
C VAL A 414 -6.03 29.12 7.71
N GLY A 415 -4.75 29.47 7.84
CA GLY A 415 -4.11 29.86 9.09
C GLY A 415 -3.81 28.68 10.04
N ARG A 416 -4.14 27.44 9.64
CA ARG A 416 -3.84 26.27 10.45
C ARG A 416 -2.34 25.97 10.41
N PRO A 417 -1.68 25.73 11.55
CA PRO A 417 -0.27 25.36 11.56
C PRO A 417 -0.09 23.97 10.94
N ALA A 418 0.92 23.86 10.09
CA ALA A 418 1.30 22.62 9.42
C ALA A 418 2.84 22.55 9.28
N TYR A 419 3.37 21.36 9.07
CA TYR A 419 4.78 21.17 8.72
C TYR A 419 4.87 20.83 7.24
N ASP A 420 5.58 21.68 6.50
CA ASP A 420 5.91 21.44 5.10
C ASP A 420 7.02 20.39 5.04
N LEU A 421 6.70 19.18 4.57
CA LEU A 421 7.68 18.10 4.44
C LEU A 421 8.75 18.40 3.38
N TYR A 422 8.44 19.25 2.41
CA TYR A 422 9.37 19.63 1.36
C TYR A 422 10.37 20.69 1.85
N GLU A 423 9.94 21.66 2.65
CA GLU A 423 10.85 22.69 3.17
C GLU A 423 11.45 22.30 4.54
N GLY A 424 10.84 21.38 5.27
CA GLY A 424 11.29 20.92 6.59
C GLY A 424 11.00 21.93 7.71
N GLU A 425 9.91 22.70 7.59
CA GLU A 425 9.59 23.79 8.50
C GLU A 425 8.10 23.86 8.86
N ILE A 426 7.81 24.51 9.99
CA ILE A 426 6.44 24.81 10.41
C ILE A 426 5.97 26.12 9.77
N VAL A 427 4.83 26.05 9.09
CA VAL A 427 4.17 27.14 8.38
C VAL A 427 2.72 27.26 8.82
N GLU A 428 2.10 28.41 8.56
CA GLU A 428 0.63 28.53 8.56
C GLU A 428 0.11 28.37 7.13
N LEU A 429 -0.92 27.54 6.94
CA LEU A 429 -1.49 27.32 5.62
C LEU A 429 -2.08 28.63 5.07
N PRO A 430 -1.62 29.13 3.90
CA PRO A 430 -2.17 30.34 3.29
C PRO A 430 -3.54 30.06 2.66
N GLU A 431 -4.22 31.11 2.19
CA GLU A 431 -5.44 30.96 1.37
C GLU A 431 -5.16 30.25 0.03
N THR A 432 -3.94 30.39 -0.48
CA THR A 432 -3.54 29.85 -1.77
C THR A 432 -2.09 29.38 -1.72
N LEU A 433 -1.84 28.19 -2.24
CA LEU A 433 -0.54 27.57 -2.39
C LEU A 433 -0.04 27.80 -3.81
N ASP A 434 1.07 28.52 -3.96
CA ASP A 434 1.67 28.84 -5.26
C ASP A 434 3.19 28.67 -5.20
N PHE A 435 3.69 27.75 -6.02
CA PHE A 435 5.11 27.35 -6.08
C PHE A 435 5.71 27.54 -7.48
N GLY A 436 5.05 28.34 -8.33
CA GLY A 436 5.54 28.73 -9.66
C GLY A 436 4.84 28.04 -10.83
N GLU A 437 5.33 28.36 -12.03
CA GLU A 437 4.68 28.02 -13.32
C GLU A 437 4.95 26.58 -13.81
N GLY A 438 5.84 25.83 -13.15
CA GLY A 438 6.15 24.43 -13.50
C GLY A 438 5.37 23.42 -12.65
N PRO A 439 5.34 22.13 -13.04
CA PRO A 439 4.74 21.10 -12.20
C PRO A 439 5.40 21.03 -10.82
N TRP A 440 4.59 21.04 -9.77
CA TRP A 440 5.02 21.00 -8.39
C TRP A 440 4.10 20.12 -7.55
N GLY A 441 4.66 19.53 -6.48
CA GLY A 441 3.94 18.78 -5.47
C GLY A 441 4.37 19.21 -4.07
N ARG A 442 3.43 19.26 -3.13
CA ARG A 442 3.66 19.57 -1.72
C ARG A 442 2.83 18.70 -0.81
N VAL A 443 3.40 18.41 0.35
CA VAL A 443 2.77 17.61 1.40
C VAL A 443 2.96 18.34 2.72
N PHE A 444 1.85 18.64 3.37
CA PHE A 444 1.79 19.32 4.64
C PHE A 444 1.23 18.36 5.69
N LEU A 445 1.95 18.17 6.78
CA LEU A 445 1.42 17.47 7.95
C LEU A 445 0.71 18.50 8.84
N LEU A 446 -0.59 18.33 9.03
CA LEU A 446 -1.36 19.24 9.88
C LEU A 446 -0.89 19.08 11.33
N LEU A 447 -0.73 20.19 12.05
CA LEU A 447 -0.40 20.16 13.47
C LEU A 447 -1.67 20.20 14.32
N PRO A 448 -1.75 19.40 15.40
CA PRO A 448 -2.85 19.49 16.35
C PRO A 448 -2.73 20.78 17.15
N GLY A 449 -3.75 21.64 17.08
CA GLY A 449 -3.82 22.84 17.92
C GLY A 449 -4.19 22.56 19.38
N ARG A 450 -4.62 21.33 19.68
CA ARG A 450 -5.10 20.91 21.01
C ARG A 450 -4.70 19.46 21.32
N LEU A 451 -4.55 19.16 22.61
CA LEU A 451 -4.33 17.83 23.17
C LEU A 451 -5.46 17.52 24.13
N ALA A 452 -6.07 16.35 24.00
CA ALA A 452 -6.91 15.79 25.03
C ALA A 452 -6.06 14.88 25.92
N SER A 453 -5.87 15.26 27.18
CA SER A 453 -5.30 14.38 28.21
C SER A 453 -6.44 13.66 28.92
N VAL A 454 -6.43 12.34 28.89
CA VAL A 454 -7.35 11.46 29.63
C VAL A 454 -6.58 10.91 30.83
N ARG A 455 -6.99 11.30 32.03
CA ARG A 455 -6.32 10.92 33.27
C ARG A 455 -7.24 10.09 34.14
N CYS A 456 -6.86 8.84 34.36
CA CYS A 456 -7.55 7.90 35.23
C CYS A 456 -6.72 7.63 36.49
N SER A 457 -7.29 6.92 37.46
CA SER A 457 -6.58 6.57 38.71
C SER A 457 -5.35 5.67 38.49
N SER A 458 -5.29 4.94 37.38
CA SER A 458 -4.25 3.94 37.08
C SER A 458 -3.47 4.18 35.79
N TRP A 459 -3.85 5.17 34.97
CA TRP A 459 -3.16 5.48 33.71
C TRP A 459 -3.48 6.90 33.21
N GLU A 460 -2.64 7.38 32.29
CA GLU A 460 -2.79 8.65 31.58
C GLU A 460 -2.56 8.42 30.08
N LEU A 461 -3.25 9.18 29.23
CA LEU A 461 -3.14 9.14 27.78
C LEU A 461 -3.28 10.55 27.23
N GLU A 462 -2.41 10.93 26.29
CA GLU A 462 -2.52 12.17 25.54
C GLU A 462 -2.91 11.86 24.08
N VAL A 463 -3.96 12.53 23.58
CA VAL A 463 -4.50 12.33 22.22
C VAL A 463 -4.63 13.70 21.54
N PRO A 464 -3.78 14.05 20.56
CA PRO A 464 -3.94 15.22 19.72
C PRO A 464 -5.28 15.26 19.02
N VAL A 465 -5.84 16.47 18.99
CA VAL A 465 -7.17 16.76 18.50
C VAL A 465 -7.04 17.49 17.18
N TYR A 466 -7.28 16.77 16.09
CA TYR A 466 -7.23 17.29 14.71
C TYR A 466 -8.60 17.75 14.20
N SER A 467 -9.69 17.25 14.79
CA SER A 467 -11.07 17.54 14.41
C SER A 467 -11.98 17.78 15.63
N VAL A 468 -13.24 18.16 15.38
CA VAL A 468 -14.24 18.42 16.43
C VAL A 468 -14.76 17.13 17.10
N VAL A 469 -14.56 15.97 16.46
CA VAL A 469 -15.16 14.68 16.89
C VAL A 469 -14.36 14.04 18.04
N THR A 470 -13.04 14.17 18.03
CA THR A 470 -12.12 13.58 19.03
C THR A 470 -12.46 13.94 20.50
N PRO A 471 -12.76 15.21 20.86
CA PRO A 471 -13.05 15.56 22.26
C PRO A 471 -14.37 14.97 22.79
N ALA A 472 -15.39 14.80 21.95
CA ALA A 472 -16.66 14.22 22.37
C ALA A 472 -16.52 12.71 22.60
N ALA A 473 -15.86 12.01 21.69
CA ALA A 473 -15.58 10.58 21.83
C ALA A 473 -14.66 10.29 23.04
N LEU A 474 -13.57 11.06 23.22
CA LEU A 474 -12.68 10.91 24.37
C LEU A 474 -13.34 11.33 25.69
N GLY A 475 -14.11 12.43 25.67
CA GLY A 475 -14.90 12.88 26.81
C GLY A 475 -15.88 11.81 27.28
N ALA A 476 -16.56 11.17 26.33
CA ALA A 476 -17.44 10.05 26.58
C ALA A 476 -16.70 8.84 27.16
N ILE A 477 -15.54 8.48 26.58
CA ILE A 477 -14.68 7.37 27.04
C ILE A 477 -14.14 7.61 28.46
N ALA A 478 -13.87 8.86 28.83
CA ALA A 478 -13.30 9.19 30.12
C ALA A 478 -14.35 9.34 31.23
N LEU A 479 -15.52 9.93 30.93
CA LEU A 479 -16.65 10.01 31.86
C LEU A 479 -17.09 8.61 32.31
N ALA A 480 -17.02 7.66 31.39
CA ALA A 480 -17.26 6.25 31.61
C ALA A 480 -16.36 5.62 32.70
N GLY A 481 -15.15 6.15 32.93
CA GLY A 481 -14.14 5.57 33.82
C GLY A 481 -13.84 6.32 35.09
N GLY A 482 -14.61 7.37 35.39
CA GLY A 482 -14.23 8.31 36.43
C GLY A 482 -12.89 8.98 36.14
N CYS A 483 -12.55 9.11 34.86
CA CYS A 483 -11.34 9.74 34.39
C CYS A 483 -11.63 11.22 34.09
N GLU A 484 -10.62 12.06 34.28
CA GLU A 484 -10.68 13.47 33.92
C GLU A 484 -10.22 13.63 32.46
N VAL A 485 -10.97 14.35 31.64
CA VAL A 485 -10.48 14.83 30.35
C VAL A 485 -10.16 16.30 30.45
N ARG A 486 -8.94 16.63 30.10
CA ARG A 486 -8.52 18.01 29.95
C ARG A 486 -8.07 18.25 28.53
N VAL A 487 -8.73 19.20 27.85
CA VAL A 487 -8.28 19.67 26.54
C VAL A 487 -7.43 20.91 26.74
N THR A 488 -6.17 20.85 26.32
CA THR A 488 -5.22 21.96 26.39
C THR A 488 -4.78 22.38 24.99
N ALA A 489 -4.48 23.67 24.82
CA ALA A 489 -3.79 24.12 23.62
C ALA A 489 -2.39 23.51 23.56
N VAL A 490 -1.90 23.22 22.36
CA VAL A 490 -0.57 22.68 22.10
C VAL A 490 0.19 23.66 21.25
N ASP A 491 1.39 24.02 21.67
CA ASP A 491 2.28 24.79 20.82
C ASP A 491 2.81 23.93 19.67
N PRO A 492 3.08 24.51 18.49
CA PRO A 492 3.52 23.75 17.32
C PRO A 492 4.74 22.84 17.56
N ARG A 493 5.68 23.22 18.43
CA ARG A 493 6.88 22.40 18.70
C ARG A 493 6.53 21.14 19.46
N ARG A 494 5.70 21.26 20.51
CA ARG A 494 5.19 20.09 21.23
C ARG A 494 4.33 19.21 20.32
N ALA A 495 3.52 19.80 19.46
CA ALA A 495 2.69 19.09 18.50
C ALA A 495 3.52 18.18 17.57
N VAL A 496 4.63 18.69 17.03
CA VAL A 496 5.56 17.88 16.23
C VAL A 496 6.14 16.72 17.04
N GLY A 497 6.55 16.97 18.28
CA GLY A 497 7.12 15.93 19.15
C GLY A 497 6.18 14.76 19.45
N LEU A 498 4.87 14.93 19.25
CA LEU A 498 3.90 13.86 19.43
C LEU A 498 3.85 12.91 18.24
N TRP A 499 4.24 13.32 17.02
CA TRP A 499 4.05 12.52 15.79
C TRP A 499 4.54 11.07 15.82
N PRO A 500 5.67 10.71 16.45
CA PRO A 500 6.10 9.31 16.53
C PRO A 500 5.08 8.37 17.19
N GLU A 501 4.13 8.93 17.96
CA GLU A 501 3.01 8.21 18.59
C GLU A 501 1.80 8.02 17.65
N TRP A 502 1.81 8.65 16.47
CA TRP A 502 0.71 8.68 15.48
C TRP A 502 1.05 7.92 14.22
N ARG A 503 1.50 6.68 14.42
CA ARG A 503 1.72 5.72 13.33
C ARG A 503 0.41 5.08 12.94
N GLU A 504 0.38 4.54 11.73
CA GLU A 504 -0.72 3.67 11.32
C GLU A 504 -0.89 2.55 12.38
N PRO A 505 -2.11 2.32 12.89
CA PRO A 505 -2.35 1.30 13.89
C PRO A 505 -2.01 -0.09 13.33
N ARG A 506 -1.32 -0.92 14.13
CA ARG A 506 -0.89 -2.26 13.73
C ARG A 506 -2.02 -3.28 13.78
N THR A 507 -2.93 -3.15 14.75
CA THR A 507 -4.08 -4.05 14.86
C THR A 507 -5.19 -3.56 13.95
N GLU A 508 -5.68 -4.44 13.08
CA GLU A 508 -6.76 -4.10 12.16
C GLU A 508 -8.07 -3.86 12.91
N VAL A 509 -8.58 -4.87 13.61
CA VAL A 509 -9.85 -4.78 14.34
C VAL A 509 -9.71 -5.27 15.78
N THR A 510 -10.13 -4.45 16.74
CA THR A 510 -10.35 -4.90 18.12
C THR A 510 -11.83 -4.85 18.46
N ILE A 511 -12.36 -5.98 18.95
CA ILE A 511 -13.70 -6.06 19.53
C ILE A 511 -13.57 -6.02 21.06
N LEU A 512 -14.12 -4.99 21.66
CA LEU A 512 -14.29 -4.86 23.10
C LEU A 512 -15.61 -5.50 23.53
N ALA A 513 -15.52 -6.60 24.26
CA ALA A 513 -16.68 -7.33 24.75
C ALA A 513 -16.38 -8.04 26.09
N ASN A 514 -17.36 -8.08 27.00
CA ASN A 514 -17.32 -9.00 28.14
C ASN A 514 -17.59 -10.45 27.68
N ASP A 515 -17.52 -11.43 28.59
CA ASP A 515 -17.72 -12.85 28.23
C ASP A 515 -19.12 -13.14 27.70
N ILE A 516 -20.14 -12.47 28.22
CA ILE A 516 -21.53 -12.67 27.80
C ILE A 516 -21.71 -12.14 26.37
N ASP A 517 -21.35 -10.89 26.12
CA ASP A 517 -21.49 -10.23 24.81
C ASP A 517 -20.63 -10.91 23.74
N TRP A 518 -19.45 -11.39 24.12
CA TRP A 518 -18.59 -12.17 23.23
C TRP A 518 -19.25 -13.48 22.80
N ASN A 519 -19.79 -14.24 23.76
CA ASN A 519 -20.39 -15.55 23.49
C ASN A 519 -21.72 -15.43 22.72
N LEU A 520 -22.47 -14.34 22.92
CA LEU A 520 -23.73 -14.12 22.20
C LEU A 520 -23.49 -13.66 20.75
N THR A 521 -22.54 -12.73 20.55
CA THR A 521 -22.48 -11.96 19.31
C THR A 521 -21.05 -11.68 18.84
N GLY A 522 -20.13 -11.39 19.77
CA GLY A 522 -18.76 -11.03 19.42
C GLY A 522 -17.99 -12.11 18.64
N ALA A 523 -18.16 -13.39 18.98
CA ALA A 523 -17.52 -14.48 18.27
C ALA A 523 -18.01 -14.60 16.82
N GLY A 524 -19.33 -14.52 16.60
CA GLY A 524 -19.91 -14.56 15.25
C GLY A 524 -19.49 -13.37 14.40
N LEU A 525 -19.48 -12.16 14.97
CA LEU A 525 -19.00 -10.96 14.29
C LEU A 525 -17.51 -11.06 13.95
N ALA A 526 -16.68 -11.54 14.89
CA ALA A 526 -15.27 -11.74 14.67
C ALA A 526 -15.01 -12.73 13.53
N ASP A 527 -15.76 -13.83 13.47
CA ASP A 527 -15.62 -14.81 12.40
C ASP A 527 -16.06 -14.25 11.03
N LEU A 528 -17.09 -13.40 11.00
CA LEU A 528 -17.53 -12.73 9.77
C LEU A 528 -16.49 -11.73 9.27
N ILE A 529 -15.88 -10.96 10.17
CA ILE A 529 -14.81 -10.03 9.83
C ILE A 529 -13.54 -10.80 9.40
N ARG A 530 -13.16 -11.88 10.10
CA ARG A 530 -12.00 -12.71 9.67
C ARG A 530 -12.15 -13.31 8.28
N ARG A 531 -13.39 -13.56 7.82
CA ARG A 531 -13.64 -14.04 6.44
C ARG A 531 -13.31 -13.00 5.37
N THR A 532 -13.15 -11.73 5.73
CA THR A 532 -12.59 -10.72 4.82
C THR A 532 -11.06 -10.72 4.82
N GLY A 533 -10.45 -11.65 5.55
CA GLY A 533 -9.00 -11.75 5.75
C GLY A 533 -8.46 -10.81 6.83
N ALA A 534 -9.34 -10.13 7.58
CA ALA A 534 -8.93 -9.18 8.59
C ALA A 534 -8.50 -9.83 9.91
N GLU A 535 -7.47 -9.26 10.55
CA GLU A 535 -7.07 -9.63 11.90
C GLU A 535 -8.06 -9.07 12.92
N VAL A 536 -8.67 -9.98 13.70
CA VAL A 536 -9.61 -9.60 14.76
C VAL A 536 -9.11 -10.04 16.12
N ARG A 537 -8.81 -9.05 16.96
CA ARG A 537 -8.46 -9.23 18.36
C ARG A 537 -9.68 -9.03 19.25
N ARG A 538 -9.85 -9.91 20.24
CA ARG A 538 -10.75 -9.66 21.37
C ARG A 538 -9.98 -8.93 22.45
N ALA A 539 -10.51 -7.81 22.93
CA ALA A 539 -10.01 -7.16 24.13
C ALA A 539 -11.07 -7.24 25.25
N PRO A 540 -10.65 -7.41 26.51
CA PRO A 540 -11.59 -7.41 27.63
C PRO A 540 -12.21 -6.02 27.73
N LEU A 541 -13.51 -5.98 27.97
CA LEU A 541 -14.23 -4.73 28.14
C LEU A 541 -13.99 -4.13 29.53
N ASN A 542 -12.77 -3.63 29.72
CA ASN A 542 -12.29 -2.91 30.90
C ASN A 542 -11.31 -1.78 30.47
N TRP A 543 -10.83 -0.98 31.42
CA TRP A 543 -9.97 0.18 31.13
C TRP A 543 -8.66 -0.16 30.42
N SER A 544 -8.03 -1.28 30.79
CA SER A 544 -6.80 -1.73 30.16
C SER A 544 -7.04 -2.12 28.70
N GLY A 545 -8.10 -2.90 28.45
CA GLY A 545 -8.50 -3.31 27.11
C GLY A 545 -8.89 -2.11 26.24
N LEU A 546 -9.64 -1.16 26.78
CA LEU A 546 -10.04 0.05 26.06
C LEU A 546 -8.83 0.93 25.70
N ARG A 547 -7.92 1.17 26.64
CA ARG A 547 -6.69 1.94 26.39
C ARG A 547 -5.86 1.31 25.28
N SER A 548 -5.59 0.01 25.37
CA SER A 548 -4.83 -0.71 24.35
C SER A 548 -5.55 -0.66 22.99
N ALA A 549 -6.87 -0.85 22.99
CA ALA A 549 -7.65 -0.83 21.75
C ALA A 549 -7.64 0.53 21.03
N ILE A 550 -7.78 1.64 21.77
CA ILE A 550 -7.71 3.00 21.20
C ILE A 550 -6.35 3.29 20.57
N LEU A 551 -5.27 2.82 21.18
CA LEU A 551 -3.91 3.08 20.72
C LEU A 551 -3.52 2.23 19.51
N GLU A 552 -3.93 0.96 19.52
CA GLU A 552 -3.38 -0.06 18.63
C GLU A 552 -4.29 -0.40 17.45
N SER A 553 -5.59 -0.07 17.50
CA SER A 553 -6.58 -0.56 16.52
C SER A 553 -6.95 0.48 15.47
N LYS A 554 -7.06 0.07 14.20
CA LYS A 554 -7.69 0.87 13.13
C LYS A 554 -9.19 0.95 13.35
N VAL A 555 -9.82 -0.19 13.66
CA VAL A 555 -11.23 -0.28 13.98
C VAL A 555 -11.42 -0.79 15.40
N LEU A 556 -12.15 -0.02 16.20
CA LEU A 556 -12.61 -0.42 17.50
C LEU A 556 -14.11 -0.69 17.45
N ILE A 557 -14.51 -1.93 17.67
CA ILE A 557 -15.92 -2.30 17.80
C ILE A 557 -16.22 -2.51 19.27
N VAL A 558 -17.24 -1.83 19.79
CA VAL A 558 -17.69 -2.06 21.17
C VAL A 558 -19.06 -2.74 21.16
N LEU A 559 -19.15 -3.85 21.90
CA LEU A 559 -20.38 -4.61 22.06
C LEU A 559 -20.89 -4.48 23.51
N GLY A 560 -22.14 -4.05 23.69
CA GLY A 560 -22.81 -4.02 25.00
C GLY A 560 -24.04 -3.11 25.08
N GLY A 561 -24.88 -3.31 26.10
CA GLY A 561 -26.10 -2.53 26.35
C GLY A 561 -26.23 -1.99 27.79
N PRO A 562 -27.22 -1.13 28.08
CA PRO A 562 -27.37 -0.42 29.37
C PRO A 562 -27.61 -1.35 30.57
N GLU A 563 -28.16 -2.54 30.36
CA GLU A 563 -28.32 -3.56 31.41
C GLU A 563 -27.10 -4.48 31.59
N SER A 564 -26.03 -4.29 30.81
CA SER A 564 -24.80 -5.01 31.09
C SER A 564 -24.29 -4.57 32.46
N PRO A 565 -24.15 -5.51 33.43
CA PRO A 565 -23.86 -5.19 34.83
C PRO A 565 -22.48 -4.54 35.01
N VAL A 566 -21.64 -4.59 33.98
CA VAL A 566 -20.32 -3.95 33.93
C VAL A 566 -20.39 -2.57 33.26
N LEU A 567 -21.37 -2.33 32.39
CA LEU A 567 -21.37 -1.25 31.42
C LEU A 567 -22.43 -0.18 31.61
N GLY A 568 -23.52 -0.41 32.34
CA GLY A 568 -24.58 0.59 32.50
C GLY A 568 -24.07 1.95 33.00
N GLY A 569 -23.04 1.96 33.85
CA GLY A 569 -22.34 3.17 34.30
C GLY A 569 -21.25 3.69 33.35
N ILE A 570 -20.61 2.81 32.59
CA ILE A 570 -19.52 3.13 31.65
C ILE A 570 -20.11 3.71 30.35
N LEU A 571 -21.16 3.12 29.80
CA LEU A 571 -21.66 3.43 28.47
C LEU A 571 -22.78 4.45 28.43
N SER A 572 -23.54 4.63 29.52
CA SER A 572 -24.66 5.58 29.56
C SER A 572 -24.26 7.03 29.21
N PRO A 573 -23.11 7.56 29.70
CA PRO A 573 -22.62 8.88 29.25
C PRO A 573 -22.26 8.91 27.77
N LEU A 574 -21.71 7.82 27.24
CA LEU A 574 -21.27 7.70 25.85
C LEU A 574 -22.47 7.68 24.89
N THR A 575 -23.48 6.88 25.20
CA THR A 575 -24.75 6.84 24.49
C THR A 575 -25.48 8.19 24.54
N SER A 576 -25.49 8.86 25.70
CA SER A 576 -26.12 10.17 25.86
C SER A 576 -25.40 11.26 25.05
N ALA A 577 -24.07 11.20 24.97
CA ALA A 577 -23.27 12.19 24.23
C ALA A 577 -23.27 11.96 22.71
N LEU A 578 -23.30 10.70 22.28
CA LEU A 578 -23.21 10.31 20.87
C LEU A 578 -24.59 10.14 20.20
N GLY A 579 -25.67 10.11 20.98
CA GLY A 579 -27.04 10.10 20.48
C GLY A 579 -27.51 8.76 19.88
N GLY A 580 -26.73 7.68 19.97
CA GLY A 580 -27.14 6.38 19.45
C GLY A 580 -25.98 5.46 19.01
N PRO A 581 -26.29 4.25 18.47
CA PRO A 581 -25.33 3.48 17.67
C PRO A 581 -24.80 4.33 16.51
N GLY A 582 -23.54 4.17 16.14
CA GLY A 582 -22.92 5.00 15.12
C GLY A 582 -21.46 4.68 14.86
N VAL A 583 -20.90 5.44 13.93
CA VAL A 583 -19.48 5.39 13.55
C VAL A 583 -18.87 6.72 13.99
N PHE A 584 -17.73 6.68 14.65
CA PHE A 584 -17.08 7.89 15.17
C PHE A 584 -15.58 7.86 14.93
N ASP A 585 -15.01 8.97 14.51
CA ASP A 585 -13.56 9.11 14.40
C ASP A 585 -12.96 9.30 15.80
N LEU A 586 -12.12 8.36 16.23
CA LEU A 586 -11.41 8.45 17.51
C LEU A 586 -10.15 9.31 17.41
N ALA A 587 -9.44 9.16 16.28
CA ALA A 587 -8.18 9.77 15.96
C ALA A 587 -7.97 9.64 14.44
N PRO A 588 -6.98 10.32 13.83
CA PRO A 588 -6.63 10.10 12.44
C PRO A 588 -6.54 8.60 12.13
N GLY A 589 -7.30 8.13 11.14
CA GLY A 589 -7.32 6.72 10.71
C GLY A 589 -7.78 5.69 11.74
N ARG A 590 -8.48 6.12 12.80
CA ARG A 590 -9.04 5.24 13.83
C ARG A 590 -10.53 5.47 13.98
N VAL A 591 -11.29 4.39 13.88
CA VAL A 591 -12.75 4.40 13.82
C VAL A 591 -13.32 3.62 14.99
N LEU A 592 -14.27 4.21 15.70
CA LEU A 592 -15.12 3.54 16.67
C LEU A 592 -16.43 3.16 16.00
N ILE A 593 -16.72 1.86 15.94
CA ILE A 593 -18.03 1.33 15.59
C ILE A 593 -18.76 1.01 16.89
N TRP A 594 -19.81 1.78 17.15
CA TRP A 594 -20.66 1.66 18.32
C TRP A 594 -21.94 0.90 17.96
N LEU A 595 -22.03 -0.37 18.34
CA LEU A 595 -23.21 -1.21 18.08
C LEU A 595 -24.07 -1.31 19.34
N TRP A 596 -24.97 -0.34 19.51
CA TRP A 596 -25.92 -0.27 20.63
C TRP A 596 -27.30 -0.82 20.24
N GLY A 597 -27.91 -1.63 21.13
CA GLY A 597 -29.33 -1.99 21.10
C GLY A 597 -30.05 -1.43 22.33
N GLU A 598 -31.23 -0.82 22.12
CA GLU A 598 -32.14 -0.45 23.21
C GLU A 598 -32.72 -1.73 23.84
N ASP A 599 -32.45 -1.92 25.13
CA ASP A 599 -33.12 -2.82 26.08
C ASP A 599 -33.18 -4.33 25.83
N ARG A 600 -32.55 -4.86 24.79
CA ARG A 600 -32.19 -6.28 24.71
C ARG A 600 -30.77 -6.35 24.20
N PHE A 601 -30.04 -7.37 24.63
CA PHE A 601 -28.68 -7.71 24.23
C PHE A 601 -28.37 -7.24 22.80
N ALA A 602 -27.10 -6.95 22.46
CA ALA A 602 -26.69 -6.97 21.07
C ALA A 602 -27.03 -8.37 20.56
N THR A 603 -28.27 -8.60 20.11
CA THR A 603 -28.73 -9.94 19.81
C THR A 603 -28.01 -10.31 18.55
N ARG A 604 -27.81 -11.62 18.38
CA ARG A 604 -27.28 -12.14 17.13
C ARG A 604 -28.05 -11.55 15.94
N GLU A 605 -29.37 -11.37 16.03
CA GLU A 605 -30.16 -10.72 14.97
C GLU A 605 -29.75 -9.27 14.71
N TYR A 606 -29.62 -8.41 15.73
CA TYR A 606 -29.27 -6.99 15.52
C TYR A 606 -27.91 -6.81 14.86
N ALA A 607 -26.92 -7.60 15.28
CA ALA A 607 -25.58 -7.58 14.70
C ALA A 607 -25.56 -8.17 13.29
N LEU A 608 -26.34 -9.22 13.02
CA LEU A 608 -26.50 -9.78 11.68
C LEU A 608 -27.21 -8.82 10.73
N GLU A 609 -28.23 -8.09 11.18
CA GLU A 609 -28.94 -7.07 10.38
C GLU A 609 -28.03 -5.91 9.95
N ARG A 610 -26.94 -5.66 10.69
CA ARG A 610 -26.00 -4.56 10.44
C ARG A 610 -24.63 -5.04 9.99
N VAL A 611 -24.46 -6.34 9.79
CA VAL A 611 -23.14 -6.91 9.50
C VAL A 611 -22.56 -6.35 8.20
N ASP A 612 -23.41 -6.10 7.20
CA ASP A 612 -22.95 -5.55 5.92
C ASP A 612 -22.41 -4.13 6.08
N ILE A 613 -23.08 -3.29 6.86
CA ILE A 613 -22.62 -1.93 7.18
C ILE A 613 -21.31 -1.99 7.99
N VAL A 614 -21.25 -2.83 9.02
CA VAL A 614 -20.04 -3.00 9.85
C VAL A 614 -18.88 -3.50 8.99
N ARG A 615 -19.15 -4.46 8.10
CA ARG A 615 -18.17 -4.99 7.16
C ARG A 615 -17.69 -3.89 6.24
N GLU A 616 -18.58 -3.10 5.64
CA GLU A 616 -18.21 -1.99 4.75
C GLU A 616 -17.33 -0.97 5.46
N ILE A 617 -17.69 -0.55 6.68
CA ILE A 617 -16.90 0.38 7.49
C ILE A 617 -15.53 -0.22 7.83
N VAL A 618 -15.49 -1.47 8.26
CA VAL A 618 -14.22 -2.16 8.56
C VAL A 618 -13.37 -2.20 7.31
N MET A 619 -13.94 -2.63 6.19
CA MET A 619 -13.23 -2.75 4.92
C MET A 619 -12.69 -1.42 4.42
N ASP A 620 -13.45 -0.34 4.52
CA ASP A 620 -12.98 1.01 4.17
C ASP A 620 -11.87 1.48 5.12
N ALA A 621 -12.00 1.26 6.43
CA ALA A 621 -10.97 1.61 7.42
C ALA A 621 -9.68 0.77 7.28
N LEU A 622 -9.78 -0.44 6.73
CA LEU A 622 -8.64 -1.31 6.42
C LEU A 622 -8.05 -1.05 5.04
N SER A 623 -8.72 -0.25 4.20
CA SER A 623 -8.19 0.14 2.89
C SER A 623 -6.84 0.85 3.05
N PRO A 624 -5.92 0.72 2.08
CA PRO A 624 -4.65 1.42 2.15
C PRO A 624 -4.76 2.95 2.25
N VAL A 625 -5.83 3.49 1.68
CA VAL A 625 -6.20 4.90 1.86
C VAL A 625 -7.64 4.92 2.35
N PRO A 626 -7.86 4.86 3.67
CA PRO A 626 -9.21 4.80 4.21
C PRO A 626 -9.93 6.12 3.94
N ARG A 627 -11.22 6.09 3.63
CA ARG A 627 -12.02 7.30 3.47
C ARG A 627 -12.51 7.75 4.84
N CYS A 628 -12.51 9.06 5.08
CA CYS A 628 -13.18 9.57 6.26
C CYS A 628 -14.66 9.25 6.10
N HIS A 629 -15.22 8.57 7.10
CA HIS A 629 -16.64 8.29 7.10
C HIS A 629 -17.39 9.62 7.08
N GLY A 630 -18.02 9.93 5.95
CA GLY A 630 -18.97 11.03 5.85
C GLY A 630 -20.18 10.72 6.71
N ILE A 631 -20.08 10.93 8.03
CA ILE A 631 -21.16 10.78 9.03
C ILE A 631 -22.15 11.95 8.89
N ALA A 632 -22.49 12.31 7.66
CA ALA A 632 -23.64 13.14 7.32
C ALA A 632 -24.77 12.30 6.70
N GLY A 633 -24.46 11.14 6.10
CA GLY A 633 -25.47 10.27 5.46
C GLY A 633 -25.98 9.11 6.33
N LEU A 634 -25.19 8.66 7.32
CA LEU A 634 -25.54 7.53 8.21
C LEU A 634 -26.06 7.98 9.58
N ALA A 635 -26.23 9.29 9.80
CA ALA A 635 -27.01 9.82 10.91
C ALA A 635 -28.48 9.40 10.70
N TYR A 636 -28.82 8.29 11.33
CA TYR A 636 -30.13 7.66 11.38
C TYR A 636 -31.24 8.71 11.54
N ALA A 637 -32.05 8.91 10.49
CA ALA A 637 -33.39 9.41 10.69
C ALA A 637 -34.14 8.27 11.40
N PRO A 638 -34.61 8.43 12.66
CA PRO A 638 -35.42 7.41 13.29
C PRO A 638 -36.59 7.09 12.35
N PRO A 639 -37.02 5.82 12.23
CA PRO A 639 -38.20 5.50 11.43
C PRO A 639 -39.31 6.42 11.88
N ALA A 640 -39.86 7.20 10.93
CA ALA A 640 -40.93 8.14 11.21
C ALA A 640 -42.02 7.38 11.97
N GLY A 641 -42.12 7.69 13.26
CA GLY A 641 -43.05 7.00 14.14
C GLY A 641 -44.42 7.04 13.52
N SER A 642 -45.03 5.87 13.38
CA SER A 642 -46.46 5.73 13.20
C SER A 642 -47.14 6.40 14.39
N GLY A 643 -47.49 7.67 14.22
CA GLY A 643 -48.51 8.30 15.03
C GLY A 643 -49.84 7.66 14.69
N GLY A 644 -50.48 7.02 15.67
CA GLY A 644 -51.80 6.39 15.57
C GLY A 644 -51.89 5.13 16.38
#